data_AF-A0A7W4V4E6-F1
#
_entry.id   AF-A0A7W4V4E6-F1
#
_cell.length_a   1.000
_cell.length_b   1.000
_cell.length_c   1.000
_cell.angle_alpha   90.00
_cell.angle_beta   90.00
_cell.angle_gamma   90.00
#
_symmetry.space_group_name_H-M   'P 1'
#
loop_
_entity.id
_entity.type
_entity.pdbx_description
1 polymer ?
#
loop_
_entity_poly.entity_id
_entity_poly.type
_entity_poly.pdbx_seq_one_letter_code
_entity_poly.pdbx_strand_id
1 'polypeptide(L)'
;MPQTSDRLFDIDSRAATSHSGEPLRLPVADLMPRRQSVPILAAFVPVFGAVALWLFTGSIFALWFAALGPLIAGASALDAGRAARKQRRVARHTLSTAIAETSRLVDERHDRERKQLDSQHPDVIRFLADDTAVWRDRSSSAPDIVVGRGIMTSSVQVTGGEGAEADALRERARHLADAPVIVAGGGGIAVVGPQHLAAAVVRALVIQLCLAVPPTRLSVTSAKPADWTLALPHWNSGAARTLSVCEASVPLDGDCDILIACVEPGAPIPPGCACVVTLTGLTSARVDERAHSTAVTVEMLASAQALDIAGDLSTRACAFTADPGPPLVALGELLPRSAENVPVPLRVPIGHDGHMTTWIDLVADGPHAIVAGVTGSGKSELLITWITALCARFDTTSVSFLLVDFKGGTAFDALRALPHVAGVITDLDATGARRALKSLRAEVQWRERALGEVGAREIGDERATFPRLVIVVDEFAALVSAHPELHETFVDVAARGRALGMHLVLGTQRVAGVVRDSLLANCPLRMSLRVTDPADSKSVVGTDHAFRLAGTPEARGFAMIKRSGDALPSSTRIALTTGEDIARLAKTSRGPAPRRPWLPALPSDLDRSSLQTSPVMGDIVLGLADEPDQQRQCTATLKAEDRGLLVIGGGGSGKTSVLALIAEQSPSPRLVWVPREVEGAWDTLSSLVDDPPDGAIVLIDDLDSVLAQLPSEYALEAVHNLEHVLRAAGKYRVVVAAQRFTGAVSRVADLLPRRALLAMPSRQDYVAAGGDSATFSERRPPGRARLDGTLVQFARPRGMPGNSSASEPSVWRPTAPITGFVLRPGAAARRLSTSWTQAGCRVLSVEEANSLTSITDVGERALVIVGDGEQWQRSWRTLSAVRENHDFVVDAGCAAELRVLTGIRELPPYCKPGAQRAWLLSRGEQPRRVRMSKVDAGPGAQLAG
;
A
#
# COMPACT_ATOMS: atom_id res chain seq x y z
N MET A 1 29.19 -14.53 -49.16
CA MET A 1 28.95 -13.25 -48.45
C MET A 1 27.97 -12.41 -49.26
N PRO A 2 27.10 -11.56 -48.67
CA PRO A 2 26.95 -11.21 -47.24
C PRO A 2 25.55 -11.58 -46.66
N GLN A 3 25.50 -12.03 -45.40
CA GLN A 3 25.02 -11.34 -44.18
C GLN A 3 23.50 -11.39 -43.92
N THR A 4 23.18 -12.39 -43.10
CA THR A 4 22.10 -12.61 -42.12
C THR A 4 21.40 -11.38 -41.53
N SER A 5 20.08 -11.39 -41.67
CA SER A 5 19.12 -10.98 -40.63
C SER A 5 18.74 -12.22 -39.81
N ASP A 6 18.78 -12.13 -38.48
CA ASP A 6 17.62 -12.51 -37.65
C ASP A 6 17.81 -12.05 -36.20
N ARG A 7 16.86 -11.23 -35.76
CA ARG A 7 16.54 -10.95 -34.37
C ARG A 7 15.47 -11.96 -33.97
N LEU A 8 15.62 -12.62 -32.83
CA LEU A 8 14.59 -12.84 -31.79
C LEU A 8 15.08 -13.86 -30.77
N PHE A 9 14.64 -13.68 -29.52
CA PHE A 9 14.93 -14.43 -28.28
C PHE A 9 16.20 -14.03 -27.51
N ASP A 10 16.06 -13.05 -26.61
CA ASP A 10 16.17 -13.33 -25.17
C ASP A 10 15.63 -12.12 -24.35
N ILE A 11 14.43 -12.26 -23.78
CA ILE A 11 13.84 -11.33 -22.81
C ILE A 11 13.45 -12.18 -21.60
N ASP A 12 13.72 -11.62 -20.42
CA ASP A 12 13.37 -12.07 -19.06
C ASP A 12 14.38 -12.96 -18.29
N SER A 13 15.41 -12.32 -17.74
CA SER A 13 16.02 -12.75 -16.46
C SER A 13 16.77 -11.63 -15.70
N ARG A 14 16.24 -10.40 -15.66
CA ARG A 14 16.78 -9.33 -14.79
C ARG A 14 15.70 -8.49 -14.13
N ALA A 15 14.98 -9.09 -13.18
CA ALA A 15 14.09 -8.38 -12.27
C ALA A 15 14.32 -8.85 -10.81
N ALA A 16 15.51 -8.57 -10.27
CA ALA A 16 15.78 -8.45 -8.83
C ALA A 16 17.25 -8.02 -8.61
N THR A 17 17.54 -6.71 -8.59
CA THR A 17 18.74 -6.08 -8.00
C THR A 17 18.58 -4.56 -8.11
N SER A 18 17.65 -3.98 -7.36
CA SER A 18 17.55 -2.52 -7.28
C SER A 18 18.76 -1.97 -6.50
N HIS A 19 19.64 -1.24 -7.21
CA HIS A 19 20.78 -0.41 -6.77
C HIS A 19 22.25 -0.88 -7.01
N SER A 20 22.54 -1.96 -7.74
CA SER A 20 23.96 -2.38 -7.93
C SER A 20 24.72 -1.68 -9.07
N GLY A 21 24.05 -1.03 -10.03
CA GLY A 21 24.68 -0.49 -11.23
C GLY A 21 24.97 1.01 -11.26
N GLU A 22 24.61 1.77 -10.22
CA GLU A 22 24.75 3.23 -10.27
C GLU A 22 26.20 3.65 -9.98
N PRO A 23 26.84 4.47 -10.85
CA PRO A 23 28.23 4.86 -10.69
C PRO A 23 28.42 5.69 -9.42
N LEU A 24 29.47 5.39 -8.66
CA LEU A 24 29.85 6.18 -7.48
C LEU A 24 30.33 7.56 -7.95
N ARG A 25 29.71 8.62 -7.45
CA ARG A 25 30.03 9.99 -7.85
C ARG A 25 30.94 10.66 -6.84
N LEU A 26 32.14 11.04 -7.26
CA LEU A 26 32.99 11.95 -6.51
C LEU A 26 32.49 13.39 -6.70
N PRO A 27 32.34 14.18 -5.62
CA PRO A 27 31.98 15.58 -5.74
C PRO A 27 33.05 16.33 -6.53
N VAL A 28 32.61 17.15 -7.50
CA VAL A 28 33.50 18.09 -8.19
C VAL A 28 33.93 19.15 -7.17
N ALA A 29 35.23 19.37 -7.01
CA ALA A 29 35.77 20.35 -6.08
C ALA A 29 35.54 21.78 -6.61
N ASP A 30 34.29 22.24 -6.67
CA ASP A 30 33.98 23.61 -7.05
C ASP A 30 34.09 24.53 -5.81
N LEU A 31 35.33 24.73 -5.36
CA LEU A 31 35.65 25.59 -4.21
C LEU A 31 36.89 26.45 -4.47
N MET A 32 36.98 27.06 -5.65
CA MET A 32 37.75 28.30 -5.75
C MET A 32 36.80 29.44 -5.37
N PRO A 33 36.86 29.99 -4.13
CA PRO A 33 36.13 31.21 -3.84
C PRO A 33 36.58 32.27 -4.85
N ARG A 34 35.64 32.77 -5.66
CA ARG A 34 35.89 33.94 -6.52
C ARG A 34 36.52 34.99 -5.62
N ARG A 35 37.72 35.48 -6.00
CA ARG A 35 38.40 36.54 -5.25
C ARG A 35 37.41 37.67 -5.02
N GLN A 36 36.93 37.85 -3.79
CA GLN A 36 36.14 39.01 -3.45
C GLN A 36 37.07 40.21 -3.63
N SER A 37 36.81 41.03 -4.63
CA SER A 37 37.56 42.26 -4.86
C SER A 37 37.32 43.15 -3.66
N VAL A 38 38.36 43.39 -2.86
CA VAL A 38 38.30 44.41 -1.80
C VAL A 38 38.00 45.73 -2.52
N PRO A 39 36.91 46.44 -2.20
CA PRO A 39 36.51 47.66 -2.92
C PRO A 39 37.42 48.80 -2.46
N ILE A 40 38.64 48.83 -2.99
CA ILE A 40 39.67 49.83 -2.66
C ILE A 40 39.14 51.25 -2.85
N LEU A 41 38.31 51.47 -3.88
CA LEU A 41 37.69 52.76 -4.16
C LEU A 41 36.77 53.23 -3.01
N ALA A 42 36.01 52.33 -2.39
CA ALA A 42 35.08 52.64 -1.30
C ALA A 42 35.81 53.04 -0.01
N ALA A 43 37.05 52.58 0.20
CA ALA A 43 37.89 52.95 1.34
C ALA A 43 38.42 54.39 1.25
N PHE A 44 38.51 54.97 0.04
CA PHE A 44 38.99 56.34 -0.17
C PHE A 44 37.89 57.39 -0.04
N VAL A 45 36.62 57.04 -0.25
CA VAL A 45 35.49 57.99 -0.17
C VAL A 45 35.42 58.72 1.19
N PRO A 46 35.55 58.05 2.36
CA PRO A 46 35.53 58.72 3.65
C PRO A 46 36.77 59.61 3.87
N VAL A 47 37.92 59.22 3.30
CA VAL A 47 39.18 59.99 3.39
C VAL A 47 39.04 61.31 2.65
N PHE A 48 38.53 61.27 1.41
CA PHE A 48 38.27 62.48 0.62
C PHE A 48 37.22 63.38 1.28
N GLY A 49 36.13 62.80 1.80
CA GLY A 49 35.09 63.55 2.52
C GLY A 49 35.62 64.22 3.79
N ALA A 50 36.45 63.51 4.57
CA ALA A 50 37.07 64.04 5.78
C ALA A 50 38.09 65.15 5.50
N VAL A 51 38.89 65.05 4.43
CA VAL A 51 39.84 66.09 4.02
C VAL A 51 39.12 67.33 3.51
N ALA A 52 38.06 67.17 2.70
CA ALA A 52 37.24 68.29 2.25
C ALA A 52 36.55 69.01 3.43
N LEU A 53 36.04 68.24 4.39
CA LEU A 53 35.43 68.78 5.60
C LEU A 53 36.46 69.52 6.48
N TRP A 54 37.69 69.00 6.59
CA TRP A 54 38.78 69.66 7.31
C TRP A 54 39.16 71.00 6.67
N LEU A 55 39.30 71.04 5.34
CA LEU A 55 39.59 72.28 4.60
C LEU A 55 38.54 73.37 4.83
N PHE A 56 37.27 72.97 5.01
CA PHE A 56 36.18 73.91 5.27
C PHE A 56 36.05 74.35 6.74
N THR A 57 36.36 73.48 7.68
CA THR A 57 36.05 73.69 9.11
C THR A 57 37.27 73.95 9.99
N GLY A 58 38.49 73.66 9.51
CA GLY A 58 39.74 73.76 10.26
C GLY A 58 39.90 72.76 11.42
N SER A 59 38.91 71.90 11.65
CA SER A 59 38.86 71.02 12.83
C SER A 59 39.73 69.77 12.66
N ILE A 60 40.79 69.64 13.47
CA ILE A 60 41.67 68.46 13.51
C ILE A 60 40.89 67.15 13.74
N PHE A 61 39.73 67.19 14.39
CA PHE A 61 38.89 66.01 14.63
C PHE A 61 38.34 65.40 13.33
N ALA A 62 38.18 66.17 12.25
CA ALA A 62 37.75 65.64 10.96
C ALA A 62 38.80 64.69 10.34
N LEU A 63 40.09 64.94 10.58
CA LEU A 63 41.19 64.11 10.07
C LEU A 63 41.26 62.73 10.74
N TRP A 64 40.74 62.58 11.96
CA TRP A 64 40.65 61.26 12.62
C TRP A 64 39.73 60.30 11.85
N PHE A 65 38.68 60.81 11.20
CA PHE A 65 37.82 59.98 10.33
C PHE A 65 38.52 59.55 9.04
N ALA A 66 39.47 60.34 8.53
CA ALA A 66 40.29 59.96 7.38
C ALA A 66 41.23 58.78 7.71
N ALA A 67 41.73 58.69 8.94
CA ALA A 67 42.58 57.57 9.37
C ALA A 67 41.80 56.25 9.55
N LEU A 68 40.49 56.32 9.81
CA LEU A 68 39.64 55.14 10.07
C LEU A 68 39.37 54.31 8.80
N GLY A 69 39.28 54.96 7.63
CA GLY A 69 39.00 54.28 6.34
C GLY A 69 40.07 53.26 5.92
N PRO A 70 41.36 53.64 5.84
CA PRO A 70 42.45 52.70 5.55
C PRO A 70 42.58 51.57 6.58
N LEU A 71 42.26 51.85 7.85
CA LEU A 71 42.31 50.86 8.93
C LEU A 71 41.22 49.80 8.76
N ILE A 72 39.99 50.20 8.39
CA ILE A 72 38.88 49.27 8.07
C ILE A 72 39.19 48.46 6.81
N ALA A 73 39.80 49.06 5.79
CA ALA A 73 40.18 48.36 4.56
C ALA A 73 41.28 47.31 4.83
N GLY A 74 42.28 47.65 5.64
CA GLY A 74 43.31 46.72 6.10
C GLY A 74 42.74 45.57 6.92
N ALA A 75 41.81 45.85 7.84
CA ALA A 75 41.10 44.84 8.61
C ALA A 75 40.28 43.91 7.70
N SER A 76 39.56 44.46 6.74
CA SER A 76 38.74 43.70 5.78
C SER A 76 39.59 42.82 4.86
N ALA A 77 40.77 43.28 4.42
CA ALA A 77 41.69 42.49 3.62
C ALA A 77 42.34 41.34 4.43
N LEU A 78 42.69 41.60 5.69
CA LEU A 78 43.16 40.56 6.62
C LEU A 78 42.09 39.50 6.88
N ASP A 79 40.84 39.91 7.09
CA ASP A 79 39.72 38.99 7.30
C ASP A 79 39.36 38.21 6.05
N ALA A 80 39.39 38.82 4.86
CA ALA A 80 39.23 38.13 3.59
C ALA A 80 40.35 37.09 3.36
N GLY A 81 41.60 37.43 3.69
CA GLY A 81 42.74 36.51 3.62
C GLY A 81 42.63 35.34 4.60
N ARG A 82 42.20 35.59 5.83
CA ARG A 82 41.92 34.55 6.84
C ARG A 82 40.75 33.66 6.43
N ALA A 83 39.66 34.24 5.93
CA ALA A 83 38.49 33.52 5.43
C ALA A 83 38.84 32.62 4.24
N ALA A 84 39.64 33.12 3.27
CA ALA A 84 40.09 32.34 2.12
C ALA A 84 41.01 31.17 2.52
N ARG A 85 41.93 31.37 3.48
CA ARG A 85 42.77 30.28 4.02
C ARG A 85 41.92 29.23 4.76
N LYS A 86 40.95 29.67 5.56
CA LYS A 86 40.00 28.77 6.25
C LYS A 86 39.16 27.98 5.25
N GLN A 87 38.60 28.63 4.23
CA GLN A 87 37.82 27.97 3.17
C GLN A 87 38.65 26.97 2.36
N ARG A 88 39.90 27.29 2.00
CA ARG A 88 40.80 26.33 1.33
C ARG A 88 41.11 25.10 2.20
N ARG A 89 41.32 25.28 3.50
CA ARG A 89 41.55 24.18 4.45
C ARG A 89 40.31 23.30 4.59
N VAL A 90 39.13 23.90 4.69
CA VAL A 90 37.84 23.19 4.73
C VAL A 90 37.62 22.43 3.42
N ALA A 91 37.80 23.07 2.26
CA ALA A 91 37.65 22.44 0.94
C ALA A 91 38.56 21.22 0.76
N ARG A 92 39.84 21.32 1.15
CA ARG A 92 40.79 20.20 1.11
C ARG A 92 40.36 19.06 2.02
N HIS A 93 39.90 19.38 3.23
CA HIS A 93 39.45 18.38 4.19
C HIS A 93 38.17 17.69 3.70
N THR A 94 37.21 18.44 3.17
CA THR A 94 35.97 17.91 2.56
C THR A 94 36.28 16.99 1.40
N LEU A 95 37.19 17.37 0.49
CA LEU A 95 37.61 16.51 -0.62
C LEU A 95 38.30 15.23 -0.14
N SER A 96 39.24 15.33 0.81
CA SER A 96 39.92 14.16 1.39
C SER A 96 38.94 13.21 2.09
N THR A 97 37.92 13.76 2.75
CA THR A 97 36.88 12.98 3.43
C THR A 97 35.98 12.29 2.40
N ALA A 98 35.59 13.00 1.33
CA ALA A 98 34.79 12.43 0.25
C ALA A 98 35.53 11.33 -0.54
N ILE A 99 36.84 11.49 -0.78
CA ILE A 99 37.68 10.44 -1.39
C ILE A 99 37.79 9.23 -0.46
N ALA A 100 38.03 9.43 0.84
CA ALA A 100 38.10 8.34 1.80
C ALA A 100 36.77 7.57 1.91
N GLU A 101 35.64 8.29 1.93
CA GLU A 101 34.31 7.69 1.97
C GLU A 101 34.01 6.91 0.68
N THR A 102 34.31 7.48 -0.49
CA THR A 102 34.12 6.80 -1.78
C THR A 102 35.05 5.59 -1.91
N SER A 103 36.27 5.67 -1.40
CA SER A 103 37.21 4.55 -1.33
C SER A 103 36.64 3.39 -0.53
N ARG A 104 36.05 3.66 0.65
CA ARG A 104 35.36 2.65 1.46
C ARG A 104 34.18 2.03 0.72
N LEU A 105 33.40 2.84 -0.01
CA LEU A 105 32.28 2.34 -0.82
C LEU A 105 32.74 1.45 -1.98
N VAL A 106 33.89 1.76 -2.60
CA VAL A 106 34.53 0.88 -3.60
C VAL A 106 34.92 -0.44 -2.95
N ASP A 107 35.57 -0.42 -1.79
CA ASP A 107 36.00 -1.63 -1.08
C ASP A 107 34.79 -2.51 -0.71
N GLU A 108 33.71 -1.91 -0.20
CA GLU A 108 32.46 -2.62 0.11
C GLU A 108 31.77 -3.21 -1.12
N ARG A 109 31.87 -2.56 -2.29
CA ARG A 109 31.34 -3.10 -3.55
C ARG A 109 32.21 -4.22 -4.09
N HIS A 110 33.53 -4.07 -4.04
CA HIS A 110 34.49 -5.12 -4.39
C HIS A 110 34.37 -6.34 -3.47
N ASP A 111 34.16 -6.16 -2.17
CA ASP A 111 33.89 -7.26 -1.23
C ASP A 111 32.60 -8.01 -1.59
N ARG A 112 31.55 -7.27 -1.97
CA ARG A 112 30.28 -7.86 -2.41
C ARG A 112 30.44 -8.61 -3.74
N GLU A 113 31.12 -8.01 -4.71
CA GLU A 113 31.41 -8.63 -6.01
C GLU A 113 32.28 -9.89 -5.84
N ARG A 114 33.33 -9.85 -5.01
CA ARG A 114 34.12 -11.04 -4.64
C ARG A 114 33.27 -12.11 -3.98
N LYS A 115 32.48 -11.78 -2.95
CA LYS A 115 31.60 -12.75 -2.29
C LYS A 115 30.58 -13.35 -3.25
N GLN A 116 30.07 -12.56 -4.18
CA GLN A 116 29.16 -13.03 -5.20
C GLN A 116 29.86 -14.02 -6.14
N LEU A 117 31.03 -13.66 -6.68
CA LEU A 117 31.83 -14.53 -7.53
C LEU A 117 32.25 -15.82 -6.80
N ASP A 118 32.72 -15.72 -5.56
CA ASP A 118 33.08 -16.87 -4.70
C ASP A 118 31.86 -17.77 -4.43
N SER A 119 30.68 -17.17 -4.25
CA SER A 119 29.44 -17.93 -4.06
C SER A 119 28.97 -18.61 -5.35
N GLN A 120 29.26 -18.04 -6.51
CA GLN A 120 28.86 -18.55 -7.83
C GLN A 120 29.84 -19.64 -8.31
N HIS A 121 31.14 -19.37 -8.18
CA HIS A 121 32.25 -20.20 -8.63
C HIS A 121 33.22 -20.46 -7.46
N PRO A 122 32.84 -21.31 -6.49
CA PRO A 122 33.70 -21.66 -5.37
C PRO A 122 34.89 -22.55 -5.80
N ASP A 123 36.06 -22.25 -5.25
CA ASP A 123 37.24 -23.13 -5.25
C ASP A 123 37.16 -24.15 -4.09
N VAL A 124 38.15 -25.03 -3.89
CA VAL A 124 38.02 -26.15 -2.93
C VAL A 124 37.87 -25.63 -1.51
N ILE A 125 38.73 -24.72 -1.05
CA ILE A 125 38.63 -24.19 0.31
C ILE A 125 37.30 -23.45 0.56
N ARG A 126 36.67 -22.85 -0.47
CA ARG A 126 35.34 -22.22 -0.30
C ARG A 126 34.22 -23.26 -0.23
N PHE A 127 34.32 -24.36 -0.98
CA PHE A 127 33.43 -25.50 -0.80
C PHE A 127 33.56 -26.12 0.60
N LEU A 128 34.77 -26.23 1.13
CA LEU A 128 34.99 -26.77 2.48
C LEU A 128 34.52 -25.81 3.58
N ALA A 129 34.58 -24.50 3.34
CA ALA A 129 34.06 -23.48 4.27
C ALA A 129 32.52 -23.42 4.27
N ASP A 130 31.87 -23.80 3.16
CA ASP A 130 30.42 -23.87 3.00
C ASP A 130 29.99 -25.24 2.45
N ASP A 131 29.86 -26.21 3.35
CA ASP A 131 29.42 -27.57 3.03
C ASP A 131 28.04 -27.62 2.34
N THR A 132 27.25 -26.54 2.44
CA THR A 132 25.93 -26.41 1.80
C THR A 132 26.00 -26.12 0.29
N ALA A 133 27.18 -25.72 -0.20
CA ALA A 133 27.44 -25.46 -1.61
C ALA A 133 27.70 -26.74 -2.42
N VAL A 134 28.14 -27.82 -1.76
CA VAL A 134 28.47 -29.11 -2.39
C VAL A 134 27.24 -29.76 -3.02
N TRP A 135 27.34 -30.10 -4.32
CA TRP A 135 26.30 -30.69 -5.18
C TRP A 135 25.00 -29.89 -5.34
N ARG A 136 25.06 -28.58 -5.10
CA ARG A 136 23.91 -27.70 -5.33
C ARG A 136 23.77 -27.47 -6.84
N ASP A 137 22.73 -28.04 -7.44
CA ASP A 137 22.47 -27.99 -8.88
C ASP A 137 22.43 -26.53 -9.41
N ARG A 138 23.33 -26.18 -10.32
CA ARG A 138 23.59 -24.78 -10.73
C ARG A 138 23.67 -24.55 -12.24
N SER A 139 23.71 -25.58 -13.08
CA SER A 139 23.69 -25.42 -14.55
C SER A 139 23.44 -26.76 -15.26
N SER A 140 22.79 -26.73 -16.43
CA SER A 140 22.68 -27.87 -17.38
C SER A 140 23.92 -28.04 -18.28
N SER A 141 24.85 -27.07 -18.31
CA SER A 141 26.11 -27.11 -19.08
C SER A 141 27.29 -27.69 -18.29
N ALA A 142 28.47 -27.80 -18.91
CA ALA A 142 29.72 -28.19 -18.22
C ALA A 142 30.02 -27.20 -17.06
N PRO A 143 30.48 -27.68 -15.89
CA PRO A 143 30.76 -26.84 -14.73
C PRO A 143 31.99 -25.95 -14.98
N ASP A 144 31.90 -24.68 -14.60
CA ASP A 144 33.04 -23.76 -14.63
C ASP A 144 34.09 -24.15 -13.58
N ILE A 145 35.37 -24.03 -13.92
CA ILE A 145 36.50 -24.43 -13.06
C ILE A 145 37.29 -23.18 -12.65
N VAL A 146 37.61 -23.06 -11.37
CA VAL A 146 38.46 -21.98 -10.86
C VAL A 146 39.91 -22.47 -10.84
N VAL A 147 40.73 -21.94 -11.74
CA VAL A 147 42.14 -22.36 -11.87
C VAL A 147 43.06 -21.67 -10.87
N GLY A 148 42.61 -20.58 -10.26
CA GLY A 148 43.33 -19.84 -9.23
C GLY A 148 42.71 -18.47 -8.97
N ARG A 149 43.36 -17.66 -8.13
CA ARG A 149 42.95 -16.30 -7.80
C ARG A 149 43.88 -15.26 -8.40
N GLY A 150 43.31 -14.23 -9.02
CA GLY A 150 44.06 -13.23 -9.76
C GLY A 150 43.40 -11.85 -9.74
N ILE A 151 43.82 -11.00 -10.67
CA ILE A 151 43.23 -9.67 -10.88
C ILE A 151 42.28 -9.76 -12.07
N MET A 152 41.04 -9.31 -11.87
CA MET A 152 40.00 -9.26 -12.91
C MET A 152 39.46 -7.85 -13.09
N THR A 153 38.74 -7.61 -14.19
CA THR A 153 38.02 -6.37 -14.40
C THR A 153 36.76 -6.32 -13.53
N SER A 154 36.60 -5.26 -12.74
CA SER A 154 35.43 -5.03 -11.88
C SER A 154 34.35 -4.24 -12.62
N SER A 155 33.09 -4.50 -12.25
CA SER A 155 31.93 -3.76 -12.76
C SER A 155 31.73 -2.38 -12.10
N VAL A 156 32.49 -2.08 -11.04
CA VAL A 156 32.37 -0.83 -10.27
C VAL A 156 32.88 0.37 -11.06
N GLN A 157 32.00 1.34 -11.30
CA GLN A 157 32.33 2.60 -11.96
C GLN A 157 32.37 3.76 -10.95
N VAL A 158 33.44 4.56 -11.01
CA VAL A 158 33.58 5.81 -10.27
C VAL A 158 33.65 6.96 -11.28
N THR A 159 32.80 7.98 -11.11
CA THR A 159 32.71 9.16 -11.98
C THR A 159 32.88 10.45 -11.19
N GLY A 160 33.32 11.54 -11.84
CA GLY A 160 33.55 12.83 -11.19
C GLY A 160 34.89 12.93 -10.44
N GLY A 161 35.15 14.10 -9.86
CA GLY A 161 36.40 14.43 -9.17
C GLY A 161 37.59 14.74 -10.12
N GLU A 162 38.38 15.74 -9.76
CA GLU A 162 39.60 16.14 -10.48
C GLU A 162 40.84 16.00 -9.57
N GLY A 163 41.96 15.57 -10.15
CA GLY A 163 43.26 15.45 -9.47
C GLY A 163 43.76 14.00 -9.29
N ALA A 164 45.05 13.87 -9.01
CA ALA A 164 45.76 12.59 -9.01
C ALA A 164 45.18 11.52 -8.06
N GLU A 165 44.65 11.92 -6.90
CA GLU A 165 44.02 11.00 -5.94
C GLU A 165 42.69 10.43 -6.47
N ALA A 166 41.91 11.25 -7.20
CA ALA A 166 40.67 10.81 -7.84
C ALA A 166 40.95 9.90 -9.05
N ASP A 167 42.00 10.19 -9.82
CA ASP A 167 42.49 9.32 -10.90
C ASP A 167 42.92 7.95 -10.38
N ALA A 168 43.71 7.92 -9.30
CA ALA A 168 44.17 6.67 -8.67
C ALA A 168 42.99 5.82 -8.14
N LEU A 169 41.98 6.46 -7.53
CA LEU A 169 40.79 5.77 -7.06
C LEU A 169 39.95 5.19 -8.22
N ARG A 170 39.82 5.93 -9.33
CA ARG A 170 39.13 5.44 -10.54
C ARG A 170 39.83 4.22 -11.13
N GLU A 171 41.15 4.23 -11.21
CA GLU A 171 41.90 3.09 -11.73
C GLU A 171 41.80 1.88 -10.80
N ARG A 172 41.90 2.09 -9.47
CA ARG A 172 41.72 1.04 -8.48
C ARG A 172 40.33 0.40 -8.54
N ALA A 173 39.28 1.19 -8.75
CA ALA A 173 37.91 0.68 -8.84
C ALA A 173 37.67 -0.27 -10.03
N ARG A 174 38.47 -0.16 -11.10
CA ARG A 174 38.36 -0.99 -12.31
C ARG A 174 38.92 -2.40 -12.14
N HIS A 175 39.76 -2.64 -11.13
CA HIS A 175 40.45 -3.90 -10.95
C HIS A 175 40.03 -4.56 -9.64
N LEU A 176 39.54 -5.79 -9.72
CA LEU A 176 39.20 -6.63 -8.59
C LEU A 176 40.36 -7.58 -8.32
N ALA A 177 41.10 -7.34 -7.25
CA ALA A 177 42.15 -8.25 -6.78
C ALA A 177 41.55 -9.43 -6.00
N ASP A 178 42.27 -10.55 -5.96
CA ASP A 178 41.88 -11.79 -5.27
C ASP A 178 40.53 -12.36 -5.76
N ALA A 179 40.26 -12.22 -7.07
CA ALA A 179 39.06 -12.74 -7.71
C ALA A 179 39.30 -14.13 -8.32
N PRO A 180 38.31 -15.03 -8.33
CA PRO A 180 38.44 -16.36 -8.94
C PRO A 180 38.57 -16.26 -10.46
N VAL A 181 39.68 -16.77 -11.00
CA VAL A 181 39.90 -16.87 -12.45
C VAL A 181 39.26 -18.16 -12.96
N ILE A 182 38.24 -17.99 -13.81
CA ILE A 182 37.34 -19.05 -14.24
C ILE A 182 37.67 -19.47 -15.66
N VAL A 183 37.73 -20.78 -15.88
CA VAL A 183 37.88 -21.41 -17.19
C VAL A 183 36.64 -22.28 -17.45
N ALA A 184 36.11 -22.20 -18.67
CA ALA A 184 34.93 -22.98 -19.05
C ALA A 184 35.27 -24.48 -19.07
N GLY A 185 34.56 -25.30 -18.29
CA GLY A 185 34.90 -26.72 -18.09
C GLY A 185 34.66 -27.66 -19.28
N GLY A 186 34.34 -27.13 -20.47
CA GLY A 186 34.22 -27.91 -21.70
C GLY A 186 35.52 -28.08 -22.49
N GLY A 187 36.62 -27.44 -22.06
CA GLY A 187 37.95 -27.61 -22.65
C GLY A 187 38.93 -28.21 -21.64
N GLY A 188 39.89 -29.01 -22.10
CA GLY A 188 40.87 -29.62 -21.20
C GLY A 188 41.82 -28.59 -20.57
N ILE A 189 42.36 -28.93 -19.39
CA ILE A 189 43.32 -28.12 -18.64
C ILE A 189 44.64 -28.88 -18.51
N ALA A 190 45.73 -28.29 -19.00
CA ALA A 190 47.08 -28.81 -18.80
C ALA A 190 47.81 -28.01 -17.72
N VAL A 191 48.27 -28.68 -16.67
CA VAL A 191 49.10 -28.08 -15.61
C VAL A 191 50.56 -28.42 -15.87
N VAL A 192 51.37 -27.41 -16.19
CA VAL A 192 52.80 -27.55 -16.53
C VAL A 192 53.66 -27.14 -15.34
N GLY A 193 54.48 -28.05 -14.82
CA GLY A 193 55.39 -27.75 -13.71
C GLY A 193 56.06 -29.00 -13.13
N PRO A 194 56.89 -28.85 -12.07
CA PRO A 194 57.49 -29.99 -11.39
C PRO A 194 56.43 -30.99 -10.93
N GLN A 195 56.65 -32.29 -11.17
CA GLN A 195 55.64 -33.35 -11.05
C GLN A 195 54.81 -33.27 -9.76
N HIS A 196 55.44 -33.11 -8.60
CA HIS A 196 54.73 -33.07 -7.32
C HIS A 196 53.87 -31.81 -7.13
N LEU A 197 54.31 -30.66 -7.64
CA LEU A 197 53.57 -29.39 -7.57
C LEU A 197 52.41 -29.38 -8.57
N ALA A 198 52.67 -29.81 -9.81
CA ALA A 198 51.63 -29.93 -10.83
C ALA A 198 50.55 -30.93 -10.42
N ALA A 199 50.92 -32.09 -9.85
CA ALA A 199 49.98 -33.06 -9.30
C ALA A 199 49.14 -32.49 -8.14
N ALA A 200 49.68 -31.57 -7.34
CA ALA A 200 48.92 -30.94 -6.25
C ALA A 200 47.83 -29.99 -6.75
N VAL A 201 48.08 -29.27 -7.85
CA VAL A 201 47.08 -28.43 -8.52
C VAL A 201 46.05 -29.30 -9.22
N VAL A 202 46.47 -30.36 -9.93
CA VAL A 202 45.55 -31.32 -10.56
C VAL A 202 44.59 -31.93 -9.54
N ARG A 203 45.09 -32.33 -8.35
CA ARG A 203 44.23 -32.78 -7.24
C ARG A 203 43.21 -31.74 -6.84
N ALA A 204 43.60 -30.47 -6.70
CA ALA A 204 42.67 -29.39 -6.35
C ALA A 204 41.57 -29.22 -7.40
N LEU A 205 41.91 -29.20 -8.69
CA LEU A 205 40.94 -29.06 -9.78
C LEU A 205 39.96 -30.26 -9.85
N VAL A 206 40.46 -31.48 -9.68
CA VAL A 206 39.61 -32.69 -9.69
C VAL A 206 38.66 -32.71 -8.47
N ILE A 207 39.17 -32.40 -7.28
CA ILE A 207 38.35 -32.32 -6.06
C ILE A 207 37.30 -31.21 -6.17
N GLN A 208 37.66 -30.05 -6.74
CA GLN A 208 36.70 -28.96 -7.00
C GLN A 208 35.52 -29.44 -7.86
N LEU A 209 35.79 -30.18 -8.94
CA LEU A 209 34.75 -30.74 -9.79
C LEU A 209 33.88 -31.77 -9.06
N CYS A 210 34.49 -32.62 -8.22
CA CYS A 210 33.77 -33.62 -7.42
C CYS A 210 32.91 -32.99 -6.31
N LEU A 211 33.30 -31.82 -5.78
CA LEU A 211 32.49 -31.03 -4.84
C LEU A 211 31.34 -30.30 -5.56
N ALA A 212 31.56 -29.85 -6.80
CA ALA A 212 30.57 -29.15 -7.59
C ALA A 212 29.48 -30.07 -8.17
N VAL A 213 29.86 -31.24 -8.69
CA VAL A 213 28.96 -32.13 -9.44
C VAL A 213 28.80 -33.47 -8.71
N PRO A 214 27.57 -34.00 -8.53
CA PRO A 214 27.36 -35.27 -7.82
C PRO A 214 27.85 -36.49 -8.63
N PRO A 215 28.15 -37.62 -7.97
CA PRO A 215 28.66 -38.84 -8.62
C PRO A 215 27.70 -39.47 -9.63
N THR A 216 26.40 -39.12 -9.58
CA THR A 216 25.40 -39.54 -10.57
C THR A 216 25.53 -38.82 -11.93
N ARG A 217 26.27 -37.70 -11.98
CA ARG A 217 26.42 -36.87 -13.19
C ARG A 217 27.86 -36.73 -13.67
N LEU A 218 28.86 -37.08 -12.86
CA LEU A 218 30.27 -37.06 -13.22
C LEU A 218 30.96 -38.35 -12.79
N SER A 219 31.63 -38.99 -13.72
CA SER A 219 32.48 -40.17 -13.49
C SER A 219 33.94 -39.78 -13.67
N VAL A 220 34.79 -40.11 -12.70
CA VAL A 220 36.23 -39.85 -12.73
C VAL A 220 36.95 -41.13 -13.17
N THR A 221 37.84 -40.99 -14.16
CA THR A 221 38.70 -42.06 -14.67
C THR A 221 40.16 -41.60 -14.71
N SER A 222 41.08 -42.55 -14.56
CA SER A 222 42.51 -42.32 -14.72
C SER A 222 43.22 -43.62 -15.09
N ALA A 223 44.22 -43.54 -15.97
CA ALA A 223 45.05 -44.68 -16.36
C ALA A 223 45.96 -45.18 -15.22
N LYS A 224 46.29 -44.31 -14.25
CA LYS A 224 47.06 -44.63 -13.05
C LYS A 224 46.35 -44.04 -11.82
N PRO A 225 45.32 -44.72 -11.28
CA PRO A 225 44.59 -44.20 -10.14
C PRO A 225 45.46 -44.12 -8.88
N ALA A 226 45.30 -43.05 -8.13
CA ALA A 226 45.89 -42.88 -6.80
C ALA A 226 44.85 -43.20 -5.71
N ASP A 227 45.31 -43.46 -4.47
CA ASP A 227 44.45 -43.84 -3.35
C ASP A 227 43.29 -42.86 -3.10
N TRP A 228 43.55 -41.55 -3.19
CA TRP A 228 42.52 -40.52 -3.03
C TRP A 228 41.49 -40.53 -4.16
N THR A 229 41.89 -40.91 -5.38
CA THR A 229 40.98 -41.00 -6.53
C THR A 229 40.07 -42.21 -6.40
N LEU A 230 40.61 -43.34 -5.93
CA LEU A 230 39.84 -44.57 -5.65
C LEU A 230 38.82 -44.38 -4.52
N ALA A 231 39.10 -43.48 -3.58
CA ALA A 231 38.22 -43.16 -2.45
C ALA A 231 37.06 -42.22 -2.80
N LEU A 232 37.05 -41.61 -3.99
CA LEU A 232 35.97 -40.73 -4.42
C LEU A 232 34.71 -41.55 -4.79
N PRO A 233 33.50 -41.09 -4.43
CA PRO A 233 32.27 -41.74 -4.87
C PRO A 233 32.03 -41.58 -6.38
N HIS A 234 32.76 -40.68 -7.04
CA HIS A 234 32.76 -40.46 -8.48
C HIS A 234 33.65 -41.44 -9.25
N TRP A 235 34.47 -42.22 -8.56
CA TRP A 235 35.35 -43.19 -9.21
C TRP A 235 34.55 -44.23 -9.97
N ASN A 236 34.71 -44.26 -11.29
CA ASN A 236 34.04 -45.19 -12.19
C ASN A 236 32.53 -45.34 -11.92
N SER A 237 31.84 -44.23 -11.63
CA SER A 237 30.43 -44.22 -11.22
C SER A 237 29.46 -44.56 -12.37
N GLY A 238 29.95 -44.59 -13.61
CA GLY A 238 29.14 -44.84 -14.81
C GLY A 238 28.25 -43.66 -15.23
N ALA A 239 28.47 -42.47 -14.67
CA ALA A 239 27.73 -41.27 -15.04
C ALA A 239 27.99 -40.84 -16.50
N ALA A 240 27.02 -40.12 -17.08
CA ALA A 240 27.04 -39.75 -18.50
C ALA A 240 28.20 -38.81 -18.89
N ARG A 241 28.72 -38.00 -17.96
CA ARG A 241 29.92 -37.19 -18.20
C ARG A 241 31.17 -37.82 -17.60
N THR A 242 32.27 -37.82 -18.34
CA THR A 242 33.53 -38.42 -17.92
C THR A 242 34.64 -37.36 -17.76
N LEU A 243 35.29 -37.35 -16.60
CA LEU A 243 36.51 -36.60 -16.32
C LEU A 243 37.70 -37.55 -16.32
N SER A 244 38.63 -37.35 -17.25
CA SER A 244 39.86 -38.12 -17.33
C SER A 244 41.04 -37.34 -16.75
N VAL A 245 41.79 -37.98 -15.85
CA VAL A 245 43.02 -37.45 -15.26
C VAL A 245 44.22 -38.21 -15.81
N CYS A 246 45.14 -37.51 -16.49
CA CYS A 246 46.33 -38.12 -17.10
C CYS A 246 47.65 -37.47 -16.68
N GLU A 247 48.72 -38.26 -16.69
CA GLU A 247 50.09 -37.79 -16.63
C GLU A 247 50.67 -37.80 -18.05
N ALA A 248 51.41 -36.77 -18.44
CA ALA A 248 51.98 -36.64 -19.77
C ALA A 248 52.77 -37.90 -20.16
N SER A 249 52.52 -38.39 -21.38
CA SER A 249 53.03 -39.60 -22.05
C SER A 249 52.18 -40.88 -22.04
N VAL A 250 51.00 -40.89 -21.39
CA VAL A 250 50.05 -42.02 -21.47
C VAL A 250 48.89 -41.71 -22.44
N PRO A 251 48.57 -42.58 -23.41
CA PRO A 251 47.42 -42.38 -24.29
C PRO A 251 46.10 -42.34 -23.50
N LEU A 252 45.16 -41.50 -23.93
CA LEU A 252 43.82 -41.40 -23.35
C LEU A 252 43.02 -42.67 -23.70
N ASP A 253 42.45 -43.32 -22.68
CA ASP A 253 41.50 -44.42 -22.87
C ASP A 253 40.11 -43.85 -23.18
N GLY A 254 39.82 -43.60 -24.46
CA GLY A 254 38.48 -43.25 -24.97
C GLY A 254 38.13 -41.75 -25.01
N ASP A 255 36.92 -41.45 -25.49
CA ASP A 255 36.36 -40.09 -25.52
C ASP A 255 36.01 -39.63 -24.10
N CYS A 256 36.62 -38.52 -23.63
CA CYS A 256 36.32 -37.90 -22.35
C CYS A 256 35.75 -36.49 -22.53
N ASP A 257 34.78 -36.10 -21.71
CA ASP A 257 34.17 -34.75 -21.77
C ASP A 257 35.08 -33.67 -21.15
N ILE A 258 35.83 -34.03 -20.11
CA ILE A 258 36.75 -33.13 -19.40
C ILE A 258 38.10 -33.82 -19.27
N LEU A 259 39.18 -33.12 -19.63
CA LEU A 259 40.56 -33.60 -19.52
C LEU A 259 41.35 -32.72 -18.56
N ILE A 260 41.98 -33.29 -17.54
CA ILE A 260 42.94 -32.59 -16.68
C ILE A 260 44.27 -33.35 -16.72
N ALA A 261 45.30 -32.68 -17.26
CA ALA A 261 46.60 -33.28 -17.51
C ALA A 261 47.71 -32.68 -16.62
N CYS A 262 48.54 -33.53 -16.03
CA CYS A 262 49.79 -33.14 -15.38
C CYS A 262 50.95 -33.27 -16.38
N VAL A 263 51.64 -32.17 -16.68
CA VAL A 263 52.65 -32.10 -17.75
C VAL A 263 54.00 -31.62 -17.20
N GLU A 264 55.07 -32.34 -17.52
CA GLU A 264 56.42 -31.92 -17.14
C GLU A 264 56.89 -30.71 -17.97
N PRO A 265 57.75 -29.84 -17.42
CA PRO A 265 58.28 -28.69 -18.16
C PRO A 265 58.99 -29.14 -19.45
N GLY A 266 58.53 -28.63 -20.60
CA GLY A 266 59.11 -28.95 -21.92
C GLY A 266 58.49 -30.16 -22.63
N ALA A 267 57.58 -30.89 -22.00
CA ALA A 267 56.81 -31.96 -22.64
C ALA A 267 55.69 -31.40 -23.54
N PRO A 268 55.25 -32.13 -24.60
CA PRO A 268 54.15 -31.68 -25.45
C PRO A 268 52.82 -31.68 -24.68
N ILE A 269 52.02 -30.64 -24.89
CA ILE A 269 50.68 -30.51 -24.29
C ILE A 269 49.71 -31.47 -24.99
N PRO A 270 48.93 -32.28 -24.26
CA PRO A 270 47.95 -33.18 -24.87
C PRO A 270 46.91 -32.45 -25.74
N PRO A 271 46.49 -33.04 -26.88
CA PRO A 271 45.43 -32.48 -27.70
C PRO A 271 44.11 -32.43 -26.91
N GLY A 272 43.35 -31.34 -27.05
CA GLY A 272 42.10 -31.12 -26.32
C GLY A 272 42.23 -30.18 -25.10
N CYS A 273 43.45 -29.85 -24.67
CA CYS A 273 43.67 -28.84 -23.64
C CYS A 273 43.51 -27.42 -24.21
N ALA A 274 42.43 -26.74 -23.85
CA ALA A 274 42.15 -25.36 -24.25
C ALA A 274 42.80 -24.31 -23.31
N CYS A 275 43.19 -24.73 -22.10
CA CYS A 275 43.80 -23.90 -21.07
C CYS A 275 45.11 -24.53 -20.57
N VAL A 276 46.16 -23.71 -20.43
CA VAL A 276 47.47 -24.13 -19.93
C VAL A 276 47.83 -23.35 -18.67
N VAL A 277 48.03 -24.04 -17.55
CA VAL A 277 48.43 -23.48 -16.27
C VAL A 277 49.91 -23.78 -16.04
N THR A 278 50.78 -22.80 -16.26
CA THR A 278 52.23 -22.95 -16.09
C THR A 278 52.66 -22.45 -14.72
N LEU A 279 53.22 -23.34 -13.89
CA LEU A 279 53.73 -22.99 -12.57
C LEU A 279 55.00 -22.16 -12.68
N THR A 280 55.00 -20.97 -12.09
CA THR A 280 56.14 -20.04 -12.07
C THR A 280 56.78 -19.92 -10.68
N GLY A 281 56.10 -20.43 -9.64
CA GLY A 281 56.59 -20.51 -8.26
C GLY A 281 55.84 -21.59 -7.48
N LEU A 282 55.92 -21.54 -6.14
CA LEU A 282 55.28 -22.53 -5.25
C LEU A 282 53.75 -22.49 -5.31
N THR A 283 53.16 -21.30 -5.41
CA THR A 283 51.70 -21.10 -5.55
C THR A 283 51.38 -20.15 -6.70
N SER A 284 52.40 -19.57 -7.34
CA SER A 284 52.24 -18.65 -8.46
C SER A 284 52.21 -19.43 -9.77
N ALA A 285 51.24 -19.12 -10.63
CA ALA A 285 51.14 -19.69 -11.96
C ALA A 285 50.69 -18.63 -12.98
N ARG A 286 50.89 -18.97 -14.25
CA ARG A 286 50.39 -18.22 -15.39
C ARG A 286 49.37 -19.08 -16.15
N VAL A 287 48.18 -18.56 -16.37
CA VAL A 287 47.10 -19.21 -17.10
C VAL A 287 47.05 -18.62 -18.50
N ASP A 288 47.24 -19.47 -19.51
CA ASP A 288 47.18 -19.11 -20.92
C ASP A 288 45.92 -19.72 -21.56
N GLU A 289 44.96 -18.87 -21.97
CA GLU A 289 43.68 -19.26 -22.59
C GLU A 289 43.33 -18.29 -23.74
N ARG A 290 43.01 -18.80 -24.94
CA ARG A 290 42.53 -18.02 -26.12
C ARG A 290 43.26 -16.66 -26.33
N ALA A 291 44.60 -16.70 -26.34
CA ALA A 291 45.52 -15.56 -26.50
C ALA A 291 45.62 -14.54 -25.34
N HIS A 292 45.03 -14.84 -24.17
CA HIS A 292 45.15 -14.04 -22.95
C HIS A 292 45.98 -14.79 -21.91
N SER A 293 46.86 -14.06 -21.22
CA SER A 293 47.75 -14.61 -20.20
C SER A 293 47.48 -13.90 -18.87
N THR A 294 47.10 -14.65 -17.84
CA THR A 294 46.71 -14.12 -16.53
C THR A 294 47.58 -14.71 -15.43
N ALA A 295 48.15 -13.87 -14.57
CA ALA A 295 48.86 -14.31 -13.39
C ALA A 295 47.87 -14.70 -12.29
N VAL A 296 48.03 -15.89 -11.71
CA VAL A 296 47.14 -16.42 -10.69
C VAL A 296 47.92 -17.04 -9.53
N THR A 297 47.28 -17.08 -8.37
CA THR A 297 47.66 -17.92 -7.24
C THR A 297 46.82 -19.19 -7.30
N VAL A 298 47.45 -20.34 -7.54
CA VAL A 298 46.77 -21.63 -7.67
C VAL A 298 46.50 -22.26 -6.31
N GLU A 299 45.42 -23.02 -6.23
CA GLU A 299 45.15 -23.88 -5.08
C GLU A 299 45.90 -25.21 -5.24
N MET A 300 46.46 -25.72 -4.14
CA MET A 300 47.21 -26.97 -4.12
C MET A 300 46.71 -27.85 -2.98
N LEU A 301 46.42 -29.12 -3.28
CA LEU A 301 46.06 -30.12 -2.28
C LEU A 301 47.15 -31.17 -2.11
N ALA A 302 47.50 -31.46 -0.87
CA ALA A 302 48.27 -32.66 -0.54
C ALA A 302 47.44 -33.92 -0.76
N SER A 303 48.10 -35.06 -0.99
CA SER A 303 47.38 -36.33 -1.23
C SER A 303 46.53 -36.76 -0.02
N ALA A 304 47.01 -36.53 1.20
CA ALA A 304 46.25 -36.83 2.43
C ALA A 304 44.98 -35.97 2.53
N GLN A 305 45.06 -34.67 2.23
CA GLN A 305 43.90 -33.78 2.23
C GLN A 305 42.87 -34.21 1.17
N ALA A 306 43.31 -34.57 -0.03
CA ALA A 306 42.42 -35.06 -1.07
C ALA A 306 41.72 -36.37 -0.66
N LEU A 307 42.41 -37.26 0.06
CA LEU A 307 41.85 -38.50 0.59
C LEU A 307 40.80 -38.23 1.68
N ASP A 308 41.06 -37.32 2.60
CA ASP A 308 40.11 -36.94 3.65
C ASP A 308 38.83 -36.35 3.04
N ILE A 309 38.96 -35.42 2.09
CA ILE A 309 37.82 -34.82 1.37
C ILE A 309 37.06 -35.89 0.58
N ALA A 310 37.76 -36.84 -0.04
CA ALA A 310 37.12 -37.96 -0.74
C ALA A 310 36.31 -38.86 0.21
N GLY A 311 36.80 -39.10 1.43
CA GLY A 311 36.07 -39.81 2.48
C GLY A 311 34.80 -39.10 2.92
N ASP A 312 34.85 -37.78 3.10
CA ASP A 312 33.69 -36.95 3.42
C ASP A 312 32.66 -36.97 2.28
N LEU A 313 33.12 -36.84 1.03
CA LEU A 313 32.27 -36.95 -0.16
C LEU A 313 31.62 -38.33 -0.27
N SER A 314 32.33 -39.42 0.02
CA SER A 314 31.79 -40.78 0.03
C SER A 314 30.71 -40.95 1.10
N THR A 315 30.94 -40.44 2.32
CA THR A 315 29.94 -40.43 3.39
C THR A 315 28.69 -39.64 2.99
N ARG A 316 28.89 -38.48 2.36
CA ARG A 316 27.80 -37.65 1.82
C ARG A 316 27.06 -38.36 0.70
N ALA A 317 27.75 -39.06 -0.19
CA ALA A 317 27.14 -39.80 -1.29
C ALA A 317 26.21 -40.90 -0.76
N CYS A 318 26.64 -41.64 0.26
CA CYS A 318 25.78 -42.62 0.94
C CYS A 318 24.51 -41.98 1.53
N ALA A 319 24.59 -40.76 2.07
CA ALA A 319 23.41 -40.04 2.57
C ALA A 319 22.55 -39.42 1.44
N PHE A 320 23.16 -39.08 0.31
CA PHE A 320 22.50 -38.53 -0.89
C PHE A 320 21.80 -39.61 -1.73
N THR A 321 22.29 -40.85 -1.70
CA THR A 321 21.70 -42.03 -2.34
C THR A 321 20.86 -42.89 -1.40
N ALA A 322 20.88 -42.62 -0.09
CA ALA A 322 19.96 -43.24 0.85
C ALA A 322 18.53 -42.79 0.52
N ASP A 323 17.74 -43.75 0.03
CA ASP A 323 16.28 -43.82 -0.11
C ASP A 323 15.54 -42.46 -0.24
N PRO A 324 14.75 -42.20 -1.31
CA PRO A 324 13.89 -41.00 -1.44
C PRO A 324 12.83 -40.83 -0.32
N GLY A 325 13.01 -41.56 0.78
CA GLY A 325 12.15 -41.79 1.90
C GLY A 325 10.85 -42.47 1.47
N PRO A 326 9.88 -42.56 2.40
CA PRO A 326 8.60 -43.18 2.15
C PRO A 326 7.92 -42.59 0.90
N PRO A 327 7.25 -43.42 0.08
CA PRO A 327 6.55 -42.96 -1.12
C PRO A 327 5.44 -41.97 -0.76
N LEU A 328 5.03 -41.14 -1.72
CA LEU A 328 3.89 -40.25 -1.52
C LEU A 328 2.60 -41.07 -1.32
N VAL A 329 1.76 -40.66 -0.36
CA VAL A 329 0.46 -41.27 -0.08
C VAL A 329 -0.66 -40.24 -0.15
N ALA A 330 -1.82 -40.61 -0.66
CA ALA A 330 -3.01 -39.76 -0.64
C ALA A 330 -3.62 -39.74 0.77
N LEU A 331 -4.12 -38.58 1.22
CA LEU A 331 -4.74 -38.45 2.55
C LEU A 331 -5.92 -39.43 2.71
N GLY A 332 -6.72 -39.63 1.66
CA GLY A 332 -7.84 -40.57 1.65
C GLY A 332 -7.47 -42.01 2.03
N GLU A 333 -6.23 -42.43 1.80
CA GLU A 333 -5.74 -43.77 2.18
C GLU A 333 -5.37 -43.88 3.66
N LEU A 334 -4.98 -42.76 4.29
CA LEU A 334 -4.62 -42.71 5.70
C LEU A 334 -5.83 -42.44 6.60
N LEU A 335 -6.92 -41.90 6.05
CA LEU A 335 -8.13 -41.63 6.82
C LEU A 335 -8.78 -42.96 7.27
N PRO A 336 -9.18 -43.07 8.55
CA PRO A 336 -9.81 -44.28 9.06
C PRO A 336 -11.12 -44.57 8.31
N ARG A 337 -11.31 -45.82 7.88
CA ARG A 337 -12.49 -46.27 7.11
C ARG A 337 -13.78 -46.34 7.94
N SER A 338 -13.68 -46.25 9.27
CA SER A 338 -14.82 -46.24 10.20
C SER A 338 -14.64 -45.11 11.21
N ALA A 339 -15.76 -44.54 11.67
CA ALA A 339 -15.79 -43.62 12.80
C ALA A 339 -15.51 -44.40 14.09
N GLU A 340 -14.24 -44.70 14.36
CA GLU A 340 -13.81 -45.08 15.70
C GLU A 340 -14.08 -43.89 16.62
N ASN A 341 -15.21 -43.97 17.33
CA ASN A 341 -15.63 -43.05 18.40
C ASN A 341 -14.73 -43.21 19.63
N VAL A 342 -13.42 -42.98 19.47
CA VAL A 342 -12.52 -42.80 20.60
C VAL A 342 -12.50 -41.29 20.88
N PRO A 343 -12.87 -40.85 22.10
CA PRO A 343 -12.83 -39.46 22.50
C PRO A 343 -11.37 -39.04 22.71
N VAL A 344 -10.62 -38.91 21.61
CA VAL A 344 -9.26 -38.40 21.63
C VAL A 344 -9.32 -36.96 21.14
N PRO A 345 -8.72 -36.01 21.86
CA PRO A 345 -8.72 -34.62 21.42
C PRO A 345 -7.99 -34.50 20.07
N LEU A 346 -8.35 -33.48 19.27
CA LEU A 346 -8.06 -33.22 17.84
C LEU A 346 -6.89 -33.99 17.16
N ARG A 347 -6.96 -35.33 17.13
CA ARG A 347 -5.92 -36.23 16.63
C ARG A 347 -6.22 -36.64 15.20
N VAL A 348 -5.28 -36.54 14.27
CA VAL A 348 -5.48 -36.87 12.86
C VAL A 348 -4.23 -37.46 12.21
N PRO A 349 -4.39 -38.29 11.16
CA PRO A 349 -3.26 -38.72 10.37
C PRO A 349 -2.81 -37.57 9.46
N ILE A 350 -1.50 -37.35 9.36
CA ILE A 350 -0.93 -36.31 8.49
C ILE A 350 0.04 -36.87 7.45
N GLY A 351 0.44 -38.13 7.57
CA GLY A 351 1.54 -38.70 6.81
C GLY A 351 1.97 -40.07 7.34
N HIS A 352 3.17 -40.51 6.96
CA HIS A 352 3.79 -41.75 7.45
C HIS A 352 5.32 -41.64 7.49
N ASP A 353 5.95 -42.47 8.30
CA ASP A 353 7.41 -42.52 8.47
C ASP A 353 8.11 -43.56 7.57
N GLY A 354 7.34 -44.30 6.76
CA GLY A 354 7.82 -45.43 5.94
C GLY A 354 7.20 -46.76 6.34
N HIS A 355 6.80 -46.88 7.60
CA HIS A 355 6.27 -48.11 8.16
C HIS A 355 4.89 -47.90 8.77
N MET A 356 4.68 -46.78 9.46
CA MET A 356 3.46 -46.48 10.19
C MET A 356 2.91 -45.09 9.85
N THR A 357 1.59 -44.95 9.98
CA THR A 357 0.92 -43.65 9.89
C THR A 357 1.40 -42.73 11.02
N THR A 358 1.83 -41.53 10.65
CA THR A 358 2.14 -40.46 11.60
C THR A 358 0.86 -39.73 11.99
N TRP A 359 0.55 -39.78 13.28
CA TRP A 359 -0.57 -39.05 13.88
C TRP A 359 -0.08 -37.79 14.59
N ILE A 360 -0.91 -36.76 14.56
CA ILE A 360 -0.73 -35.50 15.29
C ILE A 360 -1.99 -35.22 16.09
N ASP A 361 -1.86 -34.84 17.34
CA ASP A 361 -2.92 -34.34 18.21
C ASP A 361 -2.70 -32.86 18.53
N LEU A 362 -3.54 -31.98 17.98
CA LEU A 362 -3.40 -30.53 18.18
C LEU A 362 -3.63 -30.09 19.63
N VAL A 363 -4.19 -30.93 20.50
CA VAL A 363 -4.37 -30.60 21.92
C VAL A 363 -3.25 -31.20 22.75
N ALA A 364 -2.93 -32.48 22.55
CA ALA A 364 -1.95 -33.19 23.36
C ALA A 364 -0.50 -32.91 22.94
N ASP A 365 -0.21 -32.86 21.63
CA ASP A 365 1.15 -32.62 21.13
C ASP A 365 1.54 -31.14 21.22
N GLY A 366 0.54 -30.26 21.24
CA GLY A 366 0.72 -28.83 21.49
C GLY A 366 -0.45 -27.98 21.01
N PRO A 367 -1.12 -27.19 21.90
CA PRO A 367 -2.31 -26.39 21.55
C PRO A 367 -2.04 -25.37 20.45
N HIS A 368 -0.77 -25.02 20.24
CA HIS A 368 -0.32 -24.18 19.15
C HIS A 368 0.86 -24.84 18.44
N ALA A 369 0.97 -24.58 17.14
CA ALA A 369 1.96 -25.18 16.28
C ALA A 369 2.70 -24.16 15.42
N ILE A 370 3.96 -24.45 15.11
CA ILE A 370 4.77 -23.70 14.14
C ILE A 370 5.14 -24.63 12.99
N VAL A 371 4.94 -24.15 11.76
CA VAL A 371 5.30 -24.85 10.53
C VAL A 371 6.30 -24.00 9.75
N ALA A 372 7.56 -24.46 9.69
CA ALA A 372 8.63 -23.80 8.95
C ALA A 372 8.93 -24.51 7.64
N GLY A 373 9.21 -23.75 6.58
CA GLY A 373 9.65 -24.33 5.31
C GLY A 373 9.78 -23.29 4.20
N VAL A 374 10.77 -23.46 3.33
CA VAL A 374 10.98 -22.56 2.17
C VAL A 374 9.88 -22.76 1.12
N THR A 375 9.73 -21.80 0.22
CA THR A 375 8.84 -21.94 -0.94
C THR A 375 9.11 -23.24 -1.70
N GLY A 376 8.06 -23.99 -2.02
CA GLY A 376 8.16 -25.26 -2.75
C GLY A 376 8.53 -26.48 -1.91
N SER A 377 8.76 -26.33 -0.59
CA SER A 377 9.03 -27.47 0.32
C SER A 377 7.80 -28.34 0.61
N GLY A 378 6.58 -27.81 0.39
CA GLY A 378 5.31 -28.48 0.71
C GLY A 378 4.59 -27.92 1.95
N LYS A 379 5.02 -26.76 2.49
CA LYS A 379 4.37 -26.12 3.65
C LYS A 379 2.86 -25.93 3.49
N SER A 380 2.42 -25.30 2.39
CA SER A 380 0.99 -25.04 2.17
C SER A 380 0.20 -26.34 1.98
N GLU A 381 0.80 -27.35 1.34
CA GLU A 381 0.21 -28.69 1.20
C GLU A 381 0.04 -29.38 2.56
N LEU A 382 1.04 -29.29 3.44
CA LEU A 382 0.94 -29.77 4.83
C LEU A 382 -0.23 -29.12 5.56
N LEU A 383 -0.37 -27.79 5.46
CA LEU A 383 -1.47 -27.07 6.11
C LEU A 383 -2.83 -27.51 5.55
N ILE A 384 -2.96 -27.66 4.23
CA ILE A 384 -4.18 -28.16 3.57
C ILE A 384 -4.49 -29.59 4.04
N THR A 385 -3.51 -30.49 4.05
CA THR A 385 -3.67 -31.87 4.52
C THR A 385 -4.09 -31.94 5.97
N TRP A 386 -3.50 -31.13 6.84
CA TRP A 386 -3.85 -31.12 8.25
C TRP A 386 -5.29 -30.61 8.49
N ILE A 387 -5.67 -29.50 7.84
CA ILE A 387 -7.05 -28.97 7.93
C ILE A 387 -8.04 -30.01 7.39
N THR A 388 -7.74 -30.58 6.23
CA THR A 388 -8.61 -31.57 5.59
C THR A 388 -8.78 -32.83 6.44
N ALA A 389 -7.71 -33.31 7.08
CA ALA A 389 -7.77 -34.46 7.97
C ALA A 389 -8.62 -34.18 9.23
N LEU A 390 -8.56 -32.95 9.77
CA LEU A 390 -9.41 -32.52 10.88
C LEU A 390 -10.88 -32.44 10.46
N CYS A 391 -11.18 -31.83 9.32
CA CYS A 391 -12.55 -31.77 8.78
C CYS A 391 -13.11 -33.16 8.43
N ALA A 392 -12.26 -34.11 8.06
CA ALA A 392 -12.67 -35.48 7.77
C ALA A 392 -13.05 -36.28 9.02
N ARG A 393 -12.39 -36.01 10.15
CA ARG A 393 -12.59 -36.75 11.40
C ARG A 393 -13.58 -36.08 12.36
N PHE A 394 -13.67 -34.76 12.34
CA PHE A 394 -14.45 -33.96 13.29
C PHE A 394 -15.53 -33.17 12.57
N ASP A 395 -16.67 -32.96 13.23
CA ASP A 395 -17.79 -32.16 12.70
C ASP A 395 -17.63 -30.66 13.02
N THR A 396 -18.53 -29.82 12.51
CA THR A 396 -18.48 -28.36 12.75
C THR A 396 -18.81 -27.97 14.19
N THR A 397 -19.34 -28.88 15.00
CA THR A 397 -19.59 -28.66 16.44
C THR A 397 -18.32 -28.87 17.27
N SER A 398 -17.37 -29.66 16.75
CA SER A 398 -16.09 -29.97 17.39
C SER A 398 -15.00 -28.96 17.04
N VAL A 399 -14.87 -28.59 15.76
CA VAL A 399 -13.80 -27.73 15.26
C VAL A 399 -14.25 -26.77 14.17
N SER A 400 -13.71 -25.55 14.20
CA SER A 400 -13.87 -24.55 13.15
C SER A 400 -12.54 -23.89 12.81
N PHE A 401 -12.42 -23.36 11.60
CA PHE A 401 -11.18 -22.80 11.08
C PHE A 401 -11.30 -21.33 10.69
N LEU A 402 -10.28 -20.55 11.05
CA LEU A 402 -10.03 -19.23 10.49
C LEU A 402 -8.71 -19.29 9.72
N LEU A 403 -8.77 -19.08 8.41
CA LEU A 403 -7.59 -19.18 7.55
C LEU A 403 -7.10 -17.78 7.19
N VAL A 404 -5.81 -17.52 7.33
CA VAL A 404 -5.16 -16.24 7.01
C VAL A 404 -4.08 -16.51 5.97
N ASP A 405 -4.28 -15.99 4.76
CA ASP A 405 -3.36 -16.11 3.63
C ASP A 405 -2.81 -14.71 3.27
N PHE A 406 -1.55 -14.45 3.61
CA PHE A 406 -0.92 -13.16 3.37
C PHE A 406 -0.10 -13.18 2.07
N LYS A 407 -0.22 -12.13 1.24
CA LYS A 407 0.36 -11.97 -0.12
C LYS A 407 -0.30 -12.77 -1.25
N GLY A 408 -1.59 -13.08 -1.13
CA GLY A 408 -2.40 -13.56 -2.26
C GLY A 408 -2.06 -14.97 -2.71
N GLY A 409 -1.68 -15.84 -1.78
CA GLY A 409 -1.76 -17.27 -2.03
C GLY A 409 -3.21 -17.65 -2.36
N THR A 410 -3.36 -18.58 -3.31
CA THR A 410 -4.61 -19.32 -3.53
C THR A 410 -4.61 -20.62 -2.71
N ALA A 411 -3.65 -20.76 -1.77
CA ALA A 411 -3.38 -22.01 -1.06
C ALA A 411 -4.64 -22.50 -0.31
N PHE A 412 -5.37 -21.59 0.32
CA PHE A 412 -6.57 -21.93 1.07
C PHE A 412 -7.89 -21.72 0.32
N ASP A 413 -7.87 -21.29 -0.95
CA ASP A 413 -9.10 -21.02 -1.70
C ASP A 413 -9.96 -22.27 -1.89
N ALA A 414 -9.32 -23.43 -2.13
CA ALA A 414 -10.01 -24.71 -2.23
C ALA A 414 -10.76 -25.08 -0.94
N LEU A 415 -10.26 -24.67 0.22
CA LEU A 415 -10.85 -24.99 1.53
C LEU A 415 -12.07 -24.12 1.87
N ARG A 416 -12.32 -23.01 1.15
CA ARG A 416 -13.50 -22.14 1.37
C ARG A 416 -14.83 -22.86 1.28
N ALA A 417 -14.89 -23.96 0.52
CA ALA A 417 -16.09 -24.76 0.35
C ALA A 417 -16.41 -25.66 1.57
N LEU A 418 -15.46 -25.85 2.50
CA LEU A 418 -15.66 -26.70 3.66
C LEU A 418 -16.53 -26.01 4.72
N PRO A 419 -17.58 -26.68 5.27
CA PRO A 419 -18.46 -26.08 6.28
C PRO A 419 -17.75 -25.64 7.57
N HIS A 420 -16.62 -26.25 7.92
CA HIS A 420 -15.83 -25.92 9.11
C HIS A 420 -15.11 -24.56 9.00
N VAL A 421 -14.89 -24.06 7.78
CA VAL A 421 -14.14 -22.82 7.55
C VAL A 421 -15.07 -21.63 7.81
N ALA A 422 -14.84 -20.96 8.95
CA ALA A 422 -15.60 -19.80 9.37
C ALA A 422 -15.29 -18.56 8.52
N GLY A 423 -14.07 -18.47 7.98
CA GLY A 423 -13.65 -17.41 7.08
C GLY A 423 -12.23 -17.59 6.55
N VAL A 424 -11.97 -16.99 5.40
CA VAL A 424 -10.62 -16.86 4.81
C VAL A 424 -10.30 -15.39 4.68
N ILE A 425 -9.16 -15.00 5.22
CA ILE A 425 -8.67 -13.63 5.22
C ILE A 425 -7.49 -13.56 4.27
N THR A 426 -7.65 -12.80 3.19
CA THR A 426 -6.62 -12.55 2.21
C THR A 426 -6.25 -11.06 2.22
N ASP A 427 -4.98 -10.75 1.94
CA ASP A 427 -4.50 -9.39 1.67
C ASP A 427 -5.01 -8.34 2.68
N LEU A 428 -4.55 -8.47 3.93
CA LEU A 428 -4.93 -7.56 5.01
C LEU A 428 -4.31 -6.19 4.77
N ASP A 429 -5.11 -5.22 4.33
CA ASP A 429 -4.77 -3.80 4.42
C ASP A 429 -4.83 -3.33 5.89
N ALA A 430 -4.40 -2.09 6.17
CA ALA A 430 -4.39 -1.54 7.53
C ALA A 430 -5.79 -1.44 8.18
N THR A 431 -6.87 -1.44 7.39
CA THR A 431 -8.24 -1.43 7.91
C THR A 431 -8.68 -2.84 8.28
N GLY A 432 -8.39 -3.80 7.40
CA GLY A 432 -8.62 -5.23 7.58
C GLY A 432 -7.85 -5.77 8.79
N ALA A 433 -6.58 -5.42 8.96
CA ALA A 433 -5.75 -5.85 10.09
C ALA A 433 -6.30 -5.33 11.44
N ARG A 434 -6.74 -4.07 11.48
CA ARG A 434 -7.36 -3.51 12.69
C ARG A 434 -8.71 -4.13 13.01
N ARG A 435 -9.52 -4.37 11.98
CA ARG A 435 -10.77 -5.14 12.12
C ARG A 435 -10.48 -6.54 12.64
N ALA A 436 -9.38 -7.13 12.22
CA ALA A 436 -8.91 -8.43 12.68
C ALA A 436 -8.67 -8.50 14.17
N LEU A 437 -7.85 -7.56 14.60
CA LEU A 437 -7.42 -7.40 15.95
C LEU A 437 -8.63 -7.28 16.88
N LYS A 438 -9.60 -6.46 16.49
CA LYS A 438 -10.87 -6.27 17.21
C LYS A 438 -11.68 -7.55 17.31
N SER A 439 -11.91 -8.23 16.19
CA SER A 439 -12.68 -9.48 16.15
C SER A 439 -12.04 -10.62 16.97
N LEU A 440 -10.70 -10.75 16.94
CA LEU A 440 -9.98 -11.75 17.72
C LEU A 440 -10.03 -11.47 19.22
N ARG A 441 -9.85 -10.21 19.63
CA ARG A 441 -10.00 -9.80 21.04
C ARG A 441 -11.42 -10.03 21.54
N ALA A 442 -12.43 -9.70 20.73
CA ALA A 442 -13.82 -9.97 21.04
C ALA A 442 -14.10 -11.48 21.18
N GLU A 443 -13.45 -12.33 20.38
CA GLU A 443 -13.61 -13.79 20.46
C GLU A 443 -13.04 -14.35 21.76
N VAL A 444 -11.85 -13.90 22.15
CA VAL A 444 -11.23 -14.27 23.44
C VAL A 444 -12.18 -13.92 24.58
N GLN A 445 -12.68 -12.69 24.63
CA GLN A 445 -13.61 -12.22 25.68
C GLN A 445 -14.96 -12.94 25.65
N TRP A 446 -15.47 -13.30 24.46
CA TRP A 446 -16.69 -14.06 24.34
C TRP A 446 -16.52 -15.47 24.90
N ARG A 447 -15.43 -16.17 24.56
CA ARG A 447 -15.13 -17.52 25.04
C ARG A 447 -14.93 -17.57 26.55
N GLU A 448 -14.24 -16.58 27.13
CA GLU A 448 -14.10 -16.46 28.59
C GLU A 448 -15.45 -16.38 29.29
N ARG A 449 -16.35 -15.51 28.80
CA ARG A 449 -17.70 -15.37 29.35
C ARG A 449 -18.52 -16.64 29.16
N ALA A 450 -18.48 -17.25 27.97
CA ALA A 450 -19.21 -18.47 27.67
C ALA A 450 -18.79 -19.64 28.58
N LEU A 451 -17.50 -19.79 28.88
CA LEU A 451 -17.02 -20.78 29.87
C LEU A 451 -17.46 -20.43 31.29
N GLY A 452 -17.36 -19.15 31.66
CA GLY A 452 -17.78 -18.67 32.98
C GLY A 452 -19.27 -18.88 33.26
N GLU A 453 -20.14 -18.64 32.28
CA GLU A 453 -21.60 -18.83 32.39
C GLU A 453 -21.99 -20.28 32.70
N VAL A 454 -21.23 -21.26 32.20
CA VAL A 454 -21.46 -22.69 32.47
C VAL A 454 -20.61 -23.24 33.62
N GLY A 455 -19.78 -22.40 34.25
CA GLY A 455 -18.88 -22.77 35.34
C GLY A 455 -17.76 -23.73 34.91
N ALA A 456 -17.36 -23.70 33.63
CA ALA A 456 -16.24 -24.47 33.08
C ALA A 456 -14.95 -23.65 33.15
N ARG A 457 -13.81 -24.32 33.37
CA ARG A 457 -12.48 -23.66 33.38
C ARG A 457 -11.76 -23.76 32.04
N GLU A 458 -12.08 -24.77 31.25
CA GLU A 458 -11.49 -25.00 29.93
C GLU A 458 -12.50 -25.67 29.00
N ILE A 459 -12.27 -25.53 27.70
CA ILE A 459 -13.10 -26.08 26.61
C ILE A 459 -13.22 -27.61 26.60
N GLY A 460 -12.38 -28.32 27.38
CA GLY A 460 -12.45 -29.77 27.53
C GLY A 460 -13.63 -30.23 28.38
N ASP A 461 -14.28 -29.32 29.10
CA ASP A 461 -15.46 -29.59 29.92
C ASP A 461 -16.68 -29.82 29.02
N GLU A 462 -17.44 -30.89 29.26
CA GLU A 462 -18.63 -31.27 28.47
C GLU A 462 -19.72 -30.19 28.45
N ARG A 463 -19.75 -29.31 29.45
CA ARG A 463 -20.69 -28.17 29.52
C ARG A 463 -20.35 -27.06 28.51
N ALA A 464 -19.14 -27.03 27.97
CA ALA A 464 -18.73 -26.07 26.96
C ALA A 464 -19.14 -26.54 25.56
N THR A 465 -20.30 -26.09 25.07
CA THR A 465 -20.94 -26.61 23.85
C THR A 465 -20.55 -25.88 22.56
N PHE A 466 -19.38 -25.25 22.49
CA PHE A 466 -18.92 -24.50 21.31
C PHE A 466 -17.62 -25.07 20.72
N PRO A 467 -17.41 -24.99 19.40
CA PRO A 467 -16.26 -25.63 18.75
C PRO A 467 -14.93 -24.99 19.16
N ARG A 468 -13.88 -25.81 19.12
CA ARG A 468 -12.49 -25.32 19.12
C ARG A 468 -12.25 -24.51 17.86
N LEU A 469 -11.59 -23.36 17.97
CA LEU A 469 -11.24 -22.51 16.84
C LEU A 469 -9.76 -22.67 16.51
N VAL A 470 -9.45 -23.16 15.32
CA VAL A 470 -8.08 -23.27 14.81
C VAL A 470 -7.81 -22.11 13.85
N ILE A 471 -6.89 -21.22 14.24
CA ILE A 471 -6.46 -20.08 13.43
C ILE A 471 -5.19 -20.49 12.71
N VAL A 472 -5.26 -20.65 11.39
CA VAL A 472 -4.14 -21.05 10.54
C VAL A 472 -3.64 -19.81 9.80
N VAL A 473 -2.38 -19.45 10.01
CA VAL A 473 -1.75 -18.30 9.34
C VAL A 473 -0.66 -18.82 8.42
N ASP A 474 -0.83 -18.65 7.11
CA ASP A 474 0.27 -18.80 6.16
C ASP A 474 1.05 -17.47 6.06
N GLU A 475 2.37 -17.57 5.91
CA GLU A 475 3.29 -16.43 5.88
C GLU A 475 3.18 -15.49 7.10
N PHE A 476 3.14 -16.05 8.31
CA PHE A 476 3.09 -15.31 9.58
C PHE A 476 4.14 -14.19 9.67
N ALA A 477 5.36 -14.45 9.17
CA ALA A 477 6.42 -13.45 9.19
C ALA A 477 6.11 -12.21 8.37
N ALA A 478 5.49 -12.39 7.21
CA ALA A 478 5.10 -11.28 6.35
C ALA A 478 3.91 -10.52 6.97
N LEU A 479 2.97 -11.23 7.60
CA LEU A 479 1.83 -10.62 8.30
C LEU A 479 2.27 -9.69 9.44
N VAL A 480 3.13 -10.17 10.34
CA VAL A 480 3.59 -9.38 11.50
C VAL A 480 4.54 -8.25 11.08
N SER A 481 5.32 -8.43 10.02
CA SER A 481 6.14 -7.36 9.46
C SER A 481 5.30 -6.21 8.90
N ALA A 482 4.18 -6.54 8.23
CA ALA A 482 3.25 -5.53 7.72
C ALA A 482 2.40 -4.88 8.82
N HIS A 483 1.98 -5.64 9.82
CA HIS A 483 1.09 -5.20 10.91
C HIS A 483 1.62 -5.65 12.29
N PRO A 484 2.62 -4.94 12.86
CA PRO A 484 3.28 -5.34 14.10
C PRO A 484 2.33 -5.51 15.30
N GLU A 485 1.24 -4.76 15.35
CA GLU A 485 0.22 -4.82 16.41
C GLU A 485 -0.49 -6.18 16.52
N LEU A 486 -0.52 -6.98 15.44
CA LEU A 486 -1.11 -8.32 15.48
C LEU A 486 -0.26 -9.28 16.32
N HIS A 487 1.04 -9.02 16.44
CA HIS A 487 1.96 -9.89 17.19
C HIS A 487 1.53 -10.07 18.65
N GLU A 488 1.22 -8.96 19.33
CA GLU A 488 0.80 -8.99 20.74
C GLU A 488 -0.48 -9.79 20.94
N THR A 489 -1.40 -9.73 19.98
CA THR A 489 -2.67 -10.48 20.07
C THR A 489 -2.47 -11.96 19.79
N PHE A 490 -1.56 -12.34 18.87
CA PHE A 490 -1.19 -13.74 18.71
C PHE A 490 -0.49 -14.30 19.95
N VAL A 491 0.35 -13.51 20.63
CA VAL A 491 0.96 -13.91 21.91
C VAL A 491 -0.10 -14.09 23.00
N ASP A 492 -1.08 -13.18 23.11
CA ASP A 492 -2.20 -13.29 24.06
C ASP A 492 -3.05 -14.55 23.79
N VAL A 493 -3.40 -14.79 22.52
CA VAL A 493 -4.11 -16.01 22.10
C VAL A 493 -3.28 -17.26 22.36
N ALA A 494 -1.95 -17.24 22.15
CA ALA A 494 -1.09 -18.38 22.45
C ALA A 494 -1.01 -18.68 23.96
N ALA A 495 -1.03 -17.64 24.80
CA ALA A 495 -0.95 -17.80 26.25
C ALA A 495 -2.27 -18.31 26.87
N ARG A 496 -3.42 -17.84 26.38
CA ARG A 496 -4.76 -18.18 26.92
C ARG A 496 -5.51 -19.24 26.12
N GLY A 497 -5.09 -19.49 24.88
CA GLY A 497 -5.85 -20.26 23.90
C GLY A 497 -6.12 -21.70 24.28
N ARG A 498 -5.19 -22.37 24.98
CA ARG A 498 -5.37 -23.76 25.47
C ARG A 498 -6.68 -23.95 26.23
N ALA A 499 -6.97 -23.08 27.20
CA ALA A 499 -8.17 -23.16 28.02
C ALA A 499 -9.43 -22.75 27.23
N LEU A 500 -9.30 -21.74 26.37
CA LEU A 500 -10.41 -21.20 25.56
C LEU A 500 -10.77 -22.08 24.34
N GLY A 501 -9.96 -23.09 24.03
CA GLY A 501 -10.09 -23.88 22.81
C GLY A 501 -9.75 -23.10 21.55
N MET A 502 -8.86 -22.12 21.65
CA MET A 502 -8.29 -21.41 20.51
C MET A 502 -6.89 -21.96 20.23
N HIS A 503 -6.68 -22.48 19.03
CA HIS A 503 -5.43 -23.08 18.59
C HIS A 503 -4.81 -22.21 17.49
N LEU A 504 -3.48 -22.08 17.48
CA LEU A 504 -2.76 -21.30 16.47
C LEU A 504 -1.88 -22.25 15.67
N VAL A 505 -1.93 -22.19 14.34
CA VAL A 505 -1.01 -22.90 13.45
C VAL A 505 -0.31 -21.85 12.59
N LEU A 506 0.96 -21.59 12.88
CA LEU A 506 1.72 -20.48 12.31
C LEU A 506 2.73 -20.99 11.27
N GLY A 507 2.40 -20.81 9.99
CA GLY A 507 3.27 -21.10 8.86
C GLY A 507 4.23 -19.95 8.57
N THR A 508 5.52 -20.24 8.38
CA THR A 508 6.52 -19.23 8.03
C THR A 508 7.68 -19.79 7.21
N GLN A 509 8.29 -18.96 6.37
CA GLN A 509 9.52 -19.32 5.65
C GLN A 509 10.79 -19.07 6.47
N ARG A 510 10.74 -18.12 7.41
CA ARG A 510 11.85 -17.75 8.30
C ARG A 510 11.35 -17.67 9.73
N VAL A 511 12.11 -18.24 10.66
CA VAL A 511 11.73 -18.28 12.08
C VAL A 511 12.60 -17.33 12.87
N ALA A 512 13.90 -17.29 12.57
CA ALA A 512 14.85 -16.39 13.21
C ALA A 512 14.43 -14.91 13.09
N GLY A 513 14.34 -14.23 14.24
CA GLY A 513 14.03 -12.80 14.33
C GLY A 513 12.57 -12.41 14.15
N VAL A 514 11.71 -13.34 13.73
CA VAL A 514 10.28 -13.08 13.47
C VAL A 514 9.39 -13.68 14.56
N VAL A 515 9.64 -14.93 14.95
CA VAL A 515 8.90 -15.60 16.01
C VAL A 515 9.65 -15.38 17.32
N ARG A 516 9.11 -14.53 18.20
CA ARG A 516 9.72 -14.26 19.52
C ARG A 516 9.65 -15.49 20.43
N ASP A 517 10.58 -15.57 21.38
CA ASP A 517 10.67 -16.67 22.36
C ASP A 517 9.36 -16.88 23.14
N SER A 518 8.63 -15.81 23.43
CA SER A 518 7.32 -15.87 24.09
C SER A 518 6.28 -16.65 23.29
N LEU A 519 6.32 -16.58 21.95
CA LEU A 519 5.41 -17.33 21.09
C LEU A 519 5.90 -18.78 20.92
N LEU A 520 7.21 -18.99 20.73
CA LEU A 520 7.83 -20.32 20.64
C LEU A 520 7.61 -21.16 21.91
N ALA A 521 7.59 -20.53 23.09
CA ALA A 521 7.32 -21.18 24.36
C ALA A 521 5.89 -21.73 24.47
N ASN A 522 4.93 -21.10 23.78
CA ASN A 522 3.53 -21.52 23.77
C ASN A 522 3.19 -22.44 22.58
N CYS A 523 4.12 -22.67 21.66
CA CYS A 523 3.98 -23.56 20.50
C CYS A 523 4.90 -24.79 20.61
N PRO A 524 4.54 -25.81 21.41
CA PRO A 524 5.40 -26.98 21.62
C PRO A 524 5.32 -27.99 20.46
N LEU A 525 4.27 -27.94 19.62
CA LEU A 525 4.22 -28.70 18.37
C LEU A 525 4.96 -27.95 17.26
N ARG A 526 6.03 -28.54 16.74
CA ARG A 526 6.93 -27.86 15.80
C ARG A 526 7.23 -28.75 14.62
N MET A 527 6.94 -28.24 13.43
CA MET A 527 7.13 -28.93 12.16
C MET A 527 8.08 -28.12 11.30
N SER A 528 9.13 -28.74 10.78
CA SER A 528 10.03 -28.10 9.83
C SER A 528 10.16 -28.96 8.60
N LEU A 529 9.65 -28.46 7.48
CA LEU A 529 10.06 -28.94 6.16
C LEU A 529 11.46 -28.40 5.84
N ARG A 530 11.91 -28.60 4.61
CA ARG A 530 13.19 -28.07 4.14
C ARG A 530 13.31 -26.57 4.43
N VAL A 531 14.39 -26.19 5.08
CA VAL A 531 14.78 -24.80 5.36
C VAL A 531 16.16 -24.49 4.76
N THR A 532 16.45 -23.21 4.51
CA THR A 532 17.72 -22.79 3.91
C THR A 532 18.84 -22.56 4.92
N ASP A 533 18.51 -22.34 6.19
CA ASP A 533 19.46 -22.00 7.24
C ASP A 533 19.43 -23.06 8.36
N PRO A 534 20.57 -23.64 8.76
CA PRO A 534 20.66 -24.52 9.93
C PRO A 534 20.10 -23.90 11.22
N ALA A 535 20.22 -22.57 11.39
CA ALA A 535 19.71 -21.86 12.55
C ALA A 535 18.18 -21.90 12.63
N ASP A 536 17.48 -21.78 11.49
CA ASP A 536 16.02 -21.93 11.43
C ASP A 536 15.61 -23.36 11.84
N SER A 537 16.27 -24.39 11.31
CA SER A 537 16.02 -25.79 11.69
C SER A 537 16.22 -26.00 13.21
N LYS A 538 17.33 -25.50 13.77
CA LYS A 538 17.62 -25.61 15.20
C LYS A 538 16.60 -24.86 16.06
N SER A 539 16.17 -23.67 15.64
CA SER A 539 15.18 -22.88 16.38
C SER A 539 13.81 -23.57 16.46
N VAL A 540 13.42 -24.28 15.40
CA VAL A 540 12.13 -24.97 15.32
C VAL A 540 12.23 -26.35 15.95
N VAL A 541 13.04 -27.26 15.40
CA VAL A 541 13.05 -28.67 15.80
C VAL A 541 14.20 -29.06 16.72
N GLY A 542 15.11 -28.14 17.06
CA GLY A 542 16.24 -28.38 17.96
C GLY A 542 17.45 -29.09 17.32
N THR A 543 17.36 -29.45 16.04
CA THR A 543 18.43 -30.09 15.26
C THR A 543 18.58 -29.41 13.90
N ASP A 544 19.62 -29.71 13.14
CA ASP A 544 19.80 -29.23 11.76
C ASP A 544 19.22 -30.20 10.71
N HIS A 545 18.46 -31.21 11.12
CA HIS A 545 17.96 -32.25 10.22
C HIS A 545 17.06 -31.70 9.11
N ALA A 546 16.23 -30.69 9.40
CA ALA A 546 15.35 -30.11 8.40
C ALA A 546 16.11 -29.30 7.33
N PHE A 547 17.26 -28.74 7.69
CA PHE A 547 18.17 -28.09 6.74
C PHE A 547 18.81 -29.11 5.78
N ARG A 548 19.10 -30.33 6.26
CA ARG A 548 19.70 -31.41 5.48
C ARG A 548 18.71 -32.12 4.53
N LEU A 549 17.43 -31.79 4.58
CA LEU A 549 16.42 -32.37 3.68
C LEU A 549 16.73 -32.05 2.21
N ALA A 550 16.67 -33.07 1.35
CA ALA A 550 16.93 -32.94 -0.07
C ALA A 550 15.99 -31.93 -0.75
N GLY A 551 16.50 -31.25 -1.78
CA GLY A 551 15.80 -30.18 -2.49
C GLY A 551 15.10 -30.64 -3.76
N THR A 552 15.04 -31.95 -3.97
CA THR A 552 14.52 -32.54 -5.20
C THR A 552 12.98 -32.56 -5.16
N PRO A 553 12.31 -32.63 -6.31
CA PRO A 553 10.86 -32.78 -6.37
C PRO A 553 10.33 -33.98 -5.57
N GLU A 554 11.07 -35.09 -5.55
CA GLU A 554 10.73 -36.32 -4.85
C GLU A 554 10.83 -36.18 -3.33
N ALA A 555 11.59 -35.21 -2.83
CA ALA A 555 11.75 -34.92 -1.41
C ALA A 555 10.73 -33.89 -0.87
N ARG A 556 9.83 -33.37 -1.72
CA ARG A 556 8.78 -32.44 -1.29
C ARG A 556 7.81 -33.11 -0.31
N GLY A 557 7.37 -32.36 0.69
CA GLY A 557 6.49 -32.89 1.73
C GLY A 557 7.20 -33.76 2.77
N PHE A 558 8.53 -33.79 2.82
CA PHE A 558 9.25 -34.27 4.00
C PHE A 558 9.26 -33.22 5.10
N ALA A 559 8.88 -33.63 6.31
CA ALA A 559 8.90 -32.79 7.49
C ALA A 559 9.59 -33.50 8.66
N MET A 560 10.37 -32.74 9.41
CA MET A 560 10.82 -33.07 10.75
C MET A 560 9.77 -32.57 11.74
N ILE A 561 9.26 -33.46 12.59
CA ILE A 561 8.17 -33.16 13.53
C ILE A 561 8.68 -33.38 14.94
N LYS A 562 8.52 -32.35 15.79
CA LYS A 562 8.82 -32.38 17.21
C LYS A 562 7.57 -32.04 17.99
N ARG A 563 7.07 -32.98 18.79
CA ARG A 563 5.95 -32.79 19.73
C ARG A 563 6.46 -32.36 21.09
N SER A 564 5.56 -31.94 21.98
CA SER A 564 5.91 -31.54 23.36
C SER A 564 6.68 -32.61 24.16
N GLY A 565 6.45 -33.90 23.89
CA GLY A 565 7.09 -35.02 24.59
C GLY A 565 8.34 -35.57 23.90
N ASP A 566 8.68 -35.09 22.70
CA ASP A 566 9.74 -35.70 21.89
C ASP A 566 11.12 -35.14 22.26
N ALA A 567 12.08 -36.02 22.52
CA ALA A 567 13.48 -35.64 22.72
C ALA A 567 14.15 -35.19 21.42
N LEU A 568 13.87 -35.90 20.32
CA LEU A 568 14.37 -35.63 18.97
C LEU A 568 13.22 -35.61 17.98
N PRO A 569 13.31 -34.83 16.89
CA PRO A 569 12.27 -34.80 15.88
C PRO A 569 12.23 -36.11 15.08
N SER A 570 11.02 -36.58 14.76
CA SER A 570 10.79 -37.70 13.84
C SER A 570 10.63 -37.21 12.41
N SER A 571 11.15 -37.97 11.44
CA SER A 571 10.90 -37.71 10.01
C SER A 571 9.53 -38.26 9.58
N THR A 572 8.83 -37.53 8.72
CA THR A 572 7.54 -37.96 8.18
C THR A 572 7.37 -37.44 6.75
N ARG A 573 6.87 -38.33 5.88
CA ARG A 573 6.30 -37.95 4.58
C ARG A 573 4.86 -37.49 4.80
N ILE A 574 4.59 -36.23 4.48
CA ILE A 574 3.25 -35.65 4.55
C ILE A 574 2.39 -36.20 3.41
N ALA A 575 1.14 -36.54 3.73
CA ALA A 575 0.17 -37.00 2.75
C ALA A 575 -0.31 -35.85 1.85
N LEU A 576 -0.71 -36.20 0.63
CA LEU A 576 -1.24 -35.23 -0.34
C LEU A 576 -2.77 -35.18 -0.25
N THR A 577 -3.33 -33.98 -0.25
CA THR A 577 -4.77 -33.76 -0.36
C THR A 577 -5.15 -33.47 -1.80
N THR A 578 -6.12 -34.20 -2.33
CA THR A 578 -6.64 -33.95 -3.66
C THR A 578 -7.86 -33.01 -3.61
N GLY A 579 -8.14 -32.32 -4.72
CA GLY A 579 -9.38 -31.54 -4.86
C GLY A 579 -10.64 -32.40 -4.71
N GLU A 580 -10.56 -33.70 -5.05
CA GLU A 580 -11.65 -34.65 -4.85
C GLU A 580 -11.90 -34.93 -3.37
N ASP A 581 -10.86 -35.03 -2.54
CA ASP A 581 -10.99 -35.20 -1.09
C ASP A 581 -11.76 -34.02 -0.47
N ILE A 582 -11.40 -32.79 -0.85
CA ILE A 582 -12.05 -31.57 -0.37
C ILE A 582 -13.50 -31.50 -0.86
N ALA A 583 -13.75 -31.78 -2.15
CA ALA A 583 -15.09 -31.77 -2.72
C ALA A 583 -16.02 -32.83 -2.10
N ARG A 584 -15.48 -34.01 -1.77
CA ARG A 584 -16.19 -35.07 -1.06
C ARG A 584 -16.55 -34.61 0.35
N LEU A 585 -15.60 -34.05 1.10
CA LEU A 585 -15.84 -33.54 2.45
C LEU A 585 -16.84 -32.39 2.51
N ALA A 586 -16.81 -31.48 1.54
CA ALA A 586 -17.80 -30.40 1.45
C ALA A 586 -19.23 -30.93 1.34
N LYS A 587 -19.43 -32.11 0.75
CA LYS A 587 -20.74 -32.76 0.60
C LYS A 587 -21.12 -33.66 1.79
N THR A 588 -20.15 -34.25 2.48
CA THR A 588 -20.40 -35.23 3.55
C THR A 588 -20.33 -34.66 4.97
N SER A 589 -19.74 -33.48 5.14
CA SER A 589 -19.62 -32.80 6.44
C SER A 589 -20.98 -32.55 7.08
N ARG A 590 -21.07 -32.74 8.40
CA ARG A 590 -22.30 -32.62 9.20
C ARG A 590 -22.15 -31.50 10.23
N GLY A 591 -23.28 -30.96 10.67
CA GLY A 591 -23.37 -29.98 11.75
C GLY A 591 -23.83 -28.60 11.26
N PRO A 592 -24.17 -27.70 12.20
CA PRO A 592 -24.58 -26.34 11.89
C PRO A 592 -23.42 -25.52 11.31
N ALA A 593 -23.73 -24.43 10.62
CA ALA A 593 -22.70 -23.48 10.22
C ALA A 593 -21.99 -22.94 11.48
N PRO A 594 -20.64 -22.99 11.54
CA PRO A 594 -19.91 -22.53 12.70
C PRO A 594 -20.14 -21.03 12.91
N ARG A 595 -20.09 -20.61 14.18
CA ARG A 595 -20.04 -19.20 14.54
C ARG A 595 -18.87 -18.56 13.79
N ARG A 596 -19.13 -17.41 13.16
CA ARG A 596 -18.12 -16.63 12.47
C ARG A 596 -17.64 -15.51 13.40
N PRO A 597 -16.53 -15.70 14.14
CA PRO A 597 -15.95 -14.62 14.96
C PRO A 597 -15.57 -13.42 14.08
N TRP A 598 -15.42 -13.67 12.78
CA TRP A 598 -15.11 -12.69 11.78
C TRP A 598 -16.15 -12.70 10.66
N LEU A 599 -16.88 -11.59 10.53
CA LEU A 599 -17.83 -11.40 9.44
C LEU A 599 -17.12 -10.89 8.17
N PRO A 600 -17.63 -11.21 6.97
CA PRO A 600 -17.07 -10.68 5.73
C PRO A 600 -16.99 -9.16 5.78
N ALA A 601 -16.02 -8.56 5.08
CA ALA A 601 -16.00 -7.11 4.93
C ALA A 601 -17.33 -6.67 4.32
N LEU A 602 -17.83 -5.54 4.79
CA LEU A 602 -19.08 -4.99 4.26
C LEU A 602 -18.96 -4.82 2.73
N PRO A 603 -19.98 -5.15 1.95
CA PRO A 603 -19.93 -5.05 0.49
C PRO A 603 -19.79 -3.60 0.03
N SER A 604 -19.21 -3.37 -1.14
CA SER A 604 -19.09 -2.02 -1.72
C SER A 604 -20.40 -1.52 -2.34
N ASP A 605 -21.25 -2.42 -2.79
CA ASP A 605 -22.61 -2.15 -3.27
C ASP A 605 -23.60 -3.01 -2.48
N LEU A 606 -24.65 -2.38 -1.96
CA LEU A 606 -25.62 -3.01 -1.08
C LEU A 606 -27.02 -2.69 -1.60
N ASP A 607 -27.72 -3.68 -2.15
CA ASP A 607 -29.13 -3.53 -2.46
C ASP A 607 -29.95 -3.56 -1.16
N ARG A 608 -30.86 -2.61 -0.99
CA ARG A 608 -31.75 -2.55 0.16
C ARG A 608 -32.59 -3.82 0.30
N SER A 609 -32.96 -4.46 -0.80
CA SER A 609 -33.76 -5.71 -0.78
C SER A 609 -33.06 -6.87 -0.03
N SER A 610 -31.72 -6.82 0.06
CA SER A 610 -30.92 -7.82 0.79
C SER A 610 -30.96 -7.67 2.31
N LEU A 611 -31.43 -6.52 2.82
CA LEU A 611 -31.53 -6.27 4.25
C LEU A 611 -32.80 -6.90 4.81
N GLN A 612 -32.67 -8.10 5.37
CA GLN A 612 -33.75 -8.83 6.04
C GLN A 612 -34.18 -8.11 7.33
N THR A 613 -35.08 -7.13 7.22
CA THR A 613 -35.64 -6.44 8.39
C THR A 613 -37.11 -6.13 8.18
N SER A 614 -37.92 -6.39 9.22
CA SER A 614 -39.21 -5.74 9.42
C SER A 614 -38.94 -4.48 10.26
N PRO A 615 -38.70 -3.30 9.64
CA PRO A 615 -38.43 -2.10 10.41
C PRO A 615 -39.62 -1.80 11.33
N VAL A 616 -39.32 -1.32 12.54
CA VAL A 616 -40.35 -0.75 13.43
C VAL A 616 -41.02 0.40 12.68
N MET A 617 -42.34 0.53 12.80
CA MET A 617 -43.10 1.60 12.15
C MET A 617 -42.46 2.98 12.43
N GLY A 618 -41.98 3.66 11.40
CA GLY A 618 -41.34 4.99 11.47
C GLY A 618 -39.81 5.00 11.35
N ASP A 619 -39.15 3.85 11.52
CA ASP A 619 -37.70 3.72 11.30
C ASP A 619 -37.37 3.66 9.81
N ILE A 620 -36.24 4.26 9.44
CA ILE A 620 -35.74 4.31 8.07
C ILE A 620 -34.49 3.45 7.97
N VAL A 621 -34.51 2.48 7.07
CA VAL A 621 -33.38 1.57 6.84
C VAL A 621 -32.31 2.29 6.02
N LEU A 622 -31.12 2.42 6.58
CA LEU A 622 -30.00 3.12 5.96
C LEU A 622 -29.04 2.16 5.24
N GLY A 623 -28.76 0.99 5.81
CA GLY A 623 -27.73 0.11 5.27
C GLY A 623 -27.29 -0.99 6.23
N LEU A 624 -26.06 -1.45 6.08
CA LEU A 624 -25.45 -2.48 6.93
C LEU A 624 -24.28 -1.89 7.73
N ALA A 625 -24.37 -1.93 9.05
CA ALA A 625 -23.34 -1.54 9.99
C ALA A 625 -22.44 -2.73 10.36
N ASP A 626 -21.16 -2.45 10.62
CA ASP A 626 -20.17 -3.46 11.02
C ASP A 626 -19.57 -3.11 12.38
N GLU A 627 -19.82 -4.00 13.34
CA GLU A 627 -19.40 -3.88 14.73
C GLU A 627 -18.47 -5.07 15.06
N PRO A 628 -17.18 -5.02 14.67
CA PRO A 628 -16.26 -6.13 14.88
C PRO A 628 -16.02 -6.44 16.35
N ASP A 629 -16.06 -5.42 17.23
CA ASP A 629 -15.92 -5.59 18.69
C ASP A 629 -17.10 -6.38 19.30
N GLN A 630 -18.24 -6.44 18.61
CA GLN A 630 -19.42 -7.22 18.99
C GLN A 630 -19.65 -8.42 18.06
N GLN A 631 -18.73 -8.66 17.12
CA GLN A 631 -18.77 -9.73 16.13
C GLN A 631 -20.10 -9.82 15.37
N ARG A 632 -20.71 -8.67 15.05
CA ARG A 632 -22.00 -8.61 14.38
C ARG A 632 -22.05 -7.57 13.28
N GLN A 633 -22.91 -7.82 12.31
CA GLN A 633 -23.35 -6.85 11.32
C GLN A 633 -24.86 -6.67 11.50
N CYS A 634 -25.29 -5.43 11.73
CA CYS A 634 -26.67 -5.09 12.01
C CYS A 634 -27.18 -4.09 10.97
N THR A 635 -28.49 -4.11 10.70
CA THR A 635 -29.10 -3.11 9.83
C THR A 635 -28.97 -1.74 10.48
N ALA A 636 -28.26 -0.82 9.81
CA ALA A 636 -28.19 0.56 10.22
C ALA A 636 -29.55 1.23 9.95
N THR A 637 -30.13 1.85 10.97
CA THR A 637 -31.40 2.59 10.85
C THR A 637 -31.25 4.02 11.37
N LEU A 638 -32.06 4.92 10.78
CA LEU A 638 -32.42 6.20 11.37
C LEU A 638 -33.74 5.98 12.11
N LYS A 639 -33.69 6.04 13.44
CA LYS A 639 -34.84 5.73 14.27
C LYS A 639 -35.93 6.80 14.17
N ALA A 640 -37.16 6.47 14.54
CA ALA A 640 -38.24 7.44 14.65
C ALA A 640 -37.94 8.57 15.67
N GLU A 641 -37.19 8.26 16.73
CA GLU A 641 -36.75 9.22 17.77
C GLU A 641 -35.57 10.11 17.33
N ASP A 642 -34.86 9.74 16.26
CA ASP A 642 -33.69 10.48 15.77
C ASP A 642 -34.16 11.79 15.12
N ARG A 643 -33.80 12.93 15.73
CA ARG A 643 -34.21 14.28 15.30
C ARG A 643 -33.57 14.73 13.99
N GLY A 644 -32.45 14.14 13.59
CA GLY A 644 -31.80 14.45 12.34
C GLY A 644 -30.47 13.75 12.12
N LEU A 645 -29.98 13.83 10.88
CA LEU A 645 -28.74 13.21 10.43
C LEU A 645 -27.95 14.19 9.56
N LEU A 646 -26.68 14.38 9.89
CA LEU A 646 -25.73 15.11 9.05
C LEU A 646 -24.92 14.15 8.19
N VAL A 647 -24.89 14.37 6.88
CA VAL A 647 -24.23 13.52 5.88
C VAL A 647 -23.12 14.33 5.20
N ILE A 648 -21.86 14.11 5.61
CA ILE A 648 -20.71 14.89 5.11
C ILE A 648 -19.83 14.04 4.23
N GLY A 649 -19.42 14.56 3.07
CA GLY A 649 -18.42 13.90 2.23
C GLY A 649 -18.10 14.67 0.95
N GLY A 650 -16.99 14.30 0.31
CA GLY A 650 -16.55 14.89 -0.96
C GLY A 650 -17.49 14.63 -2.14
N GLY A 651 -17.17 15.17 -3.31
CA GLY A 651 -17.89 14.89 -4.55
C GLY A 651 -17.90 13.39 -4.88
N GLY A 652 -19.03 12.86 -5.35
CA GLY A 652 -19.16 11.45 -5.72
C GLY A 652 -19.17 10.44 -4.56
N SER A 653 -19.12 10.89 -3.31
CA SER A 653 -19.06 9.99 -2.14
C SER A 653 -20.36 9.23 -1.84
N GLY A 654 -21.49 9.62 -2.46
CA GLY A 654 -22.81 9.00 -2.26
C GLY A 654 -23.79 9.79 -1.40
N LYS A 655 -23.49 11.04 -1.01
CA LYS A 655 -24.38 11.91 -0.20
C LYS A 655 -25.82 11.95 -0.72
N THR A 656 -26.01 12.33 -1.97
CA THR A 656 -27.34 12.42 -2.59
C THR A 656 -28.04 11.07 -2.65
N SER A 657 -27.28 9.97 -2.83
CA SER A 657 -27.83 8.62 -2.79
C SER A 657 -28.36 8.24 -1.41
N VAL A 658 -27.70 8.69 -0.32
CA VAL A 658 -28.21 8.52 1.05
C VAL A 658 -29.52 9.27 1.25
N LEU A 659 -29.61 10.52 0.78
CA LEU A 659 -30.85 11.30 0.87
C LEU A 659 -31.96 10.66 0.04
N ALA A 660 -31.66 10.21 -1.19
CA ALA A 660 -32.59 9.49 -2.05
C ALA A 660 -33.12 8.19 -1.41
N LEU A 661 -32.25 7.45 -0.72
CA LEU A 661 -32.63 6.25 0.03
C LEU A 661 -33.63 6.56 1.15
N ILE A 662 -33.47 7.69 1.83
CA ILE A 662 -34.39 8.16 2.88
C ILE A 662 -35.71 8.63 2.25
N ALA A 663 -35.64 9.36 1.13
CA ALA A 663 -36.81 9.82 0.38
C ALA A 663 -37.70 8.66 -0.09
N GLU A 664 -37.11 7.59 -0.64
CA GLU A 664 -37.84 6.40 -1.11
C GLU A 664 -38.66 5.73 0.02
N GLN A 665 -38.28 5.94 1.28
CA GLN A 665 -38.92 5.37 2.47
C GLN A 665 -39.96 6.29 3.11
N SER A 666 -40.07 7.51 2.60
CA SER A 666 -40.81 8.59 3.23
C SER A 666 -42.01 8.95 2.34
N PRO A 667 -43.25 8.56 2.71
CA PRO A 667 -44.42 8.83 1.88
C PRO A 667 -44.77 10.32 1.85
N SER A 668 -45.14 10.83 0.68
CA SER A 668 -45.81 12.13 0.52
C SER A 668 -47.16 12.12 1.28
N PRO A 669 -47.57 13.19 1.98
CA PRO A 669 -47.05 14.57 1.95
C PRO A 669 -45.96 14.89 2.99
N ARG A 670 -45.43 13.91 3.73
CA ARG A 670 -44.47 14.15 4.82
C ARG A 670 -43.03 14.37 4.34
N LEU A 671 -42.73 14.15 3.06
CA LEU A 671 -41.41 14.35 2.51
C LEU A 671 -41.26 15.77 1.96
N VAL A 672 -40.28 16.53 2.47
CA VAL A 672 -39.90 17.84 1.96
C VAL A 672 -38.47 17.78 1.44
N TRP A 673 -38.30 17.77 0.12
CA TRP A 673 -36.98 17.85 -0.50
C TRP A 673 -36.66 19.29 -0.85
N VAL A 674 -35.66 19.89 -0.19
CA VAL A 674 -35.24 21.26 -0.47
C VAL A 674 -34.51 21.29 -1.82
N PRO A 675 -34.99 22.08 -2.81
CA PRO A 675 -34.33 22.17 -4.10
C PRO A 675 -32.90 22.69 -3.98
N ARG A 676 -32.00 22.27 -4.88
CA ARG A 676 -30.65 22.83 -4.96
C ARG A 676 -30.61 24.23 -5.58
N GLU A 677 -31.67 24.59 -6.32
CA GLU A 677 -31.84 25.93 -6.84
C GLU A 677 -32.10 26.91 -5.70
N VAL A 678 -31.28 27.96 -5.62
CA VAL A 678 -31.25 28.91 -4.49
C VAL A 678 -32.59 29.59 -4.21
N GLU A 679 -33.35 29.94 -5.26
CA GLU A 679 -34.69 30.55 -5.12
C GLU A 679 -35.69 29.58 -4.49
N GLY A 680 -35.76 28.34 -5.01
CA GLY A 680 -36.62 27.31 -4.45
C GLY A 680 -36.17 26.84 -3.07
N ALA A 681 -34.87 26.82 -2.80
CA ALA A 681 -34.31 26.50 -1.50
C ALA A 681 -34.74 27.52 -0.44
N TRP A 682 -34.62 28.81 -0.76
CA TRP A 682 -35.07 29.90 0.12
C TRP A 682 -36.56 29.77 0.42
N ASP A 683 -37.40 29.65 -0.61
CA ASP A 683 -38.86 29.58 -0.44
C ASP A 683 -39.26 28.37 0.42
N THR A 684 -38.64 27.21 0.18
CA THR A 684 -38.93 25.98 0.94
C THR A 684 -38.47 26.10 2.39
N LEU A 685 -37.30 26.70 2.65
CA LEU A 685 -36.81 26.88 4.01
C LEU A 685 -37.65 27.91 4.79
N SER A 686 -38.09 28.98 4.13
CA SER A 686 -38.97 29.98 4.75
C SER A 686 -40.35 29.42 5.02
N SER A 687 -40.95 28.66 4.09
CA SER A 687 -42.26 28.05 4.31
C SER A 687 -42.26 27.02 5.45
N LEU A 688 -41.14 26.33 5.67
CA LEU A 688 -40.96 25.41 6.80
C LEU A 688 -40.94 26.12 8.17
N VAL A 689 -40.61 27.41 8.22
CA VAL A 689 -40.71 28.18 9.48
C VAL A 689 -42.16 28.56 9.75
N ASP A 690 -42.92 28.90 8.71
CA ASP A 690 -44.29 29.41 8.84
C ASP A 690 -45.35 28.29 9.01
N ASP A 691 -45.35 27.29 8.12
CA ASP A 691 -46.35 26.21 8.10
C ASP A 691 -45.73 24.83 7.75
N PRO A 692 -44.97 24.25 8.67
CA PRO A 692 -44.31 22.97 8.43
C PRO A 692 -45.25 21.76 8.56
N PRO A 693 -45.17 20.76 7.65
CA PRO A 693 -46.01 19.57 7.72
C PRO A 693 -45.73 18.70 8.96
N ASP A 694 -46.77 18.20 9.61
CA ASP A 694 -46.64 17.33 10.78
C ASP A 694 -45.88 16.03 10.48
N GLY A 695 -44.82 15.78 11.25
CA GLY A 695 -43.97 14.60 11.07
C GLY A 695 -43.12 14.66 9.80
N ALA A 696 -42.85 15.86 9.27
CA ALA A 696 -42.10 16.02 8.02
C ALA A 696 -40.66 15.51 8.14
N ILE A 697 -40.17 14.96 7.04
CA ILE A 697 -38.78 14.60 6.80
C ILE A 697 -38.22 15.61 5.80
N VAL A 698 -37.40 16.51 6.29
CA VAL A 698 -36.77 17.57 5.50
C VAL A 698 -35.40 17.10 5.04
N LEU A 699 -35.23 17.01 3.72
CA LEU A 699 -33.97 16.59 3.10
C LEU A 699 -33.33 17.78 2.41
N ILE A 700 -32.11 18.12 2.82
CA ILE A 700 -31.36 19.26 2.30
C ILE A 700 -30.06 18.74 1.69
N ASP A 701 -29.89 18.90 0.38
CA ASP A 701 -28.70 18.44 -0.33
C ASP A 701 -27.75 19.58 -0.68
N ASP A 702 -26.44 19.34 -0.59
CA ASP A 702 -25.36 20.33 -0.81
C ASP A 702 -25.61 21.70 -0.12
N LEU A 703 -25.92 21.70 1.18
CA LEU A 703 -26.25 22.91 1.96
C LEU A 703 -25.16 23.99 1.85
N ASP A 704 -23.89 23.60 1.87
CA ASP A 704 -22.76 24.52 1.72
C ASP A 704 -22.78 25.27 0.38
N SER A 705 -23.20 24.60 -0.69
CA SER A 705 -23.35 25.22 -2.02
C SER A 705 -24.53 26.18 -2.09
N VAL A 706 -25.66 25.82 -1.46
CA VAL A 706 -26.86 26.68 -1.41
C VAL A 706 -26.55 27.97 -0.64
N LEU A 707 -25.96 27.86 0.54
CA LEU A 707 -25.61 29.01 1.37
C LEU A 707 -24.54 29.89 0.73
N ALA A 708 -23.56 29.31 0.01
CA ALA A 708 -22.51 30.07 -0.66
C ALA A 708 -23.02 30.90 -1.85
N GLN A 709 -24.14 30.52 -2.46
CA GLN A 709 -24.75 31.27 -3.57
C GLN A 709 -25.69 32.39 -3.12
N LEU A 710 -26.07 32.41 -1.84
CA LEU A 710 -26.89 33.48 -1.27
C LEU A 710 -26.02 34.69 -0.89
N PRO A 711 -26.53 35.93 -1.04
CA PRO A 711 -25.92 37.10 -0.42
C PRO A 711 -25.80 36.93 1.10
N SER A 712 -24.84 37.59 1.75
CA SER A 712 -24.52 37.39 3.16
C SER A 712 -25.72 37.53 4.10
N GLU A 713 -26.58 38.53 3.90
CA GLU A 713 -27.78 38.73 4.71
C GLU A 713 -28.78 37.56 4.57
N TYR A 714 -29.05 37.13 3.34
CA TYR A 714 -29.92 35.98 3.07
C TYR A 714 -29.31 34.68 3.59
N ALA A 715 -28.00 34.49 3.46
CA ALA A 715 -27.33 33.31 3.98
C ALA A 715 -27.41 33.23 5.51
N LEU A 716 -27.28 34.37 6.22
CA LEU A 716 -27.45 34.44 7.67
C LEU A 716 -28.88 34.11 8.11
N GLU A 717 -29.88 34.67 7.41
CA GLU A 717 -31.28 34.40 7.71
C GLU A 717 -31.67 32.95 7.39
N ALA A 718 -31.18 32.39 6.27
CA ALA A 718 -31.43 30.99 5.93
C ALA A 718 -30.86 30.03 6.99
N VAL A 719 -29.69 30.35 7.58
CA VAL A 719 -29.13 29.61 8.71
C VAL A 719 -30.02 29.76 9.95
N HIS A 720 -30.49 30.97 10.24
CA HIS A 720 -31.40 31.21 11.37
C HIS A 720 -32.70 30.40 11.24
N ASN A 721 -33.31 30.40 10.06
CA ASN A 721 -34.49 29.60 9.74
C ASN A 721 -34.22 28.10 9.91
N LEU A 722 -33.07 27.63 9.42
CA LEU A 722 -32.68 26.23 9.58
C LEU A 722 -32.44 25.85 11.05
N GLU A 723 -31.82 26.72 11.84
CA GLU A 723 -31.69 26.52 13.29
C GLU A 723 -33.06 26.46 13.99
N HIS A 724 -34.02 27.30 13.57
CA HIS A 724 -35.37 27.27 14.10
C HIS A 724 -36.05 25.93 13.81
N VAL A 725 -35.98 25.45 12.56
CA VAL A 725 -36.53 24.15 12.13
C VAL A 725 -35.86 23.01 12.91
N LEU A 726 -34.54 23.05 13.11
CA LEU A 726 -33.80 22.03 13.86
C LEU A 726 -34.12 22.03 15.37
N ARG A 727 -34.37 23.21 15.96
CA ARG A 727 -34.71 23.36 17.39
C ARG A 727 -36.15 22.98 17.72
N ALA A 728 -37.07 22.98 16.76
CA ALA A 728 -38.46 22.54 16.90
C ALA A 728 -38.61 21.00 17.08
N ALA A 729 -37.65 20.39 17.76
CA ALA A 729 -37.41 18.96 17.81
C ALA A 729 -38.62 18.15 18.31
N GLY A 730 -38.94 17.07 17.58
CA GLY A 730 -40.08 16.19 17.82
C GLY A 730 -41.19 16.33 16.77
N LYS A 731 -41.26 17.47 16.08
CA LYS A 731 -42.18 17.68 14.94
C LYS A 731 -41.60 17.29 13.58
N TYR A 732 -40.28 17.44 13.41
CA TYR A 732 -39.57 17.19 12.14
C TYR A 732 -38.37 16.27 12.33
N ARG A 733 -37.98 15.61 11.24
CA ARG A 733 -36.66 14.99 11.08
C ARG A 733 -35.92 15.69 9.95
N VAL A 734 -34.73 16.21 10.24
CA VAL A 734 -33.94 16.96 9.25
C VAL A 734 -32.70 16.18 8.88
N VAL A 735 -32.50 15.94 7.58
CA VAL A 735 -31.28 15.32 7.05
C VAL A 735 -30.57 16.32 6.17
N VAL A 736 -29.34 16.65 6.53
CA VAL A 736 -28.53 17.64 5.83
C VAL A 736 -27.33 16.97 5.20
N ALA A 737 -27.11 17.19 3.91
CA ALA A 737 -25.88 16.83 3.24
C ALA A 737 -25.04 18.07 2.92
N ALA A 738 -23.73 17.95 3.13
CA ALA A 738 -22.77 19.03 2.83
C ALA A 738 -21.41 18.45 2.40
N GLN A 739 -20.65 19.21 1.61
CA GLN A 739 -19.29 18.83 1.24
C GLN A 739 -18.25 19.38 2.20
N ARG A 740 -18.41 20.64 2.60
CA ARG A 740 -17.49 21.35 3.49
C ARG A 740 -18.09 21.56 4.87
N PHE A 741 -17.27 21.35 5.88
CA PHE A 741 -17.60 21.61 7.28
C PHE A 741 -17.04 22.96 7.73
N THR A 742 -17.61 24.07 7.27
CA THR A 742 -17.11 25.41 7.61
C THR A 742 -18.23 26.42 7.86
N GLY A 743 -17.94 27.42 8.70
CA GLY A 743 -18.74 28.64 8.87
C GLY A 743 -20.20 28.40 9.28
N ALA A 744 -21.12 28.58 8.34
CA ALA A 744 -22.55 28.39 8.56
C ALA A 744 -22.93 26.92 8.79
N VAL A 745 -22.29 25.99 8.08
CA VAL A 745 -22.61 24.57 8.16
C VAL A 745 -22.21 23.96 9.51
N SER A 746 -21.11 24.42 10.12
CA SER A 746 -20.71 23.93 11.45
C SER A 746 -21.74 24.29 12.53
N ARG A 747 -22.34 25.48 12.47
CA ARG A 747 -23.42 25.89 13.40
C ARG A 747 -24.64 24.97 13.31
N VAL A 748 -25.05 24.66 12.09
CA VAL A 748 -26.16 23.73 11.81
C VAL A 748 -25.81 22.31 12.27
N ALA A 749 -24.56 21.89 12.05
CA ALA A 749 -24.09 20.55 12.40
C ALA A 749 -24.08 20.26 13.90
N ASP A 750 -23.90 21.27 14.74
CA ASP A 750 -23.92 21.11 16.20
C ASP A 750 -25.33 20.86 16.75
N LEU A 751 -26.37 21.17 15.98
CA LEU A 751 -27.76 20.87 16.32
C LEU A 751 -28.21 19.47 15.86
N LEU A 752 -27.41 18.78 15.04
CA LEU A 752 -27.73 17.46 14.52
C LEU A 752 -27.08 16.36 15.37
N PRO A 753 -27.87 15.45 15.97
CA PRO A 753 -27.35 14.47 16.94
C PRO A 753 -26.54 13.35 16.30
N ARG A 754 -26.81 13.03 15.02
CA ARG A 754 -26.18 11.93 14.31
C ARG A 754 -25.35 12.41 13.14
N ARG A 755 -24.20 11.76 12.90
CA ARG A 755 -23.25 12.16 11.86
C ARG A 755 -22.78 10.96 11.05
N ALA A 756 -22.93 11.05 9.74
CA ALA A 756 -22.44 10.12 8.74
C ALA A 756 -21.30 10.77 7.95
N LEU A 757 -20.08 10.28 8.14
CA LEU A 757 -18.88 10.78 7.46
C LEU A 757 -18.47 9.83 6.32
N LEU A 758 -18.73 10.23 5.08
CA LEU A 758 -18.38 9.49 3.87
C LEU A 758 -16.91 9.73 3.46
N ALA A 759 -16.53 9.28 2.27
CA ALA A 759 -15.23 9.58 1.67
C ALA A 759 -14.99 11.10 1.59
N MET A 760 -13.80 11.54 1.98
CA MET A 760 -13.37 12.94 1.99
C MET A 760 -11.98 13.09 1.36
N PRO A 761 -11.66 14.25 0.77
CA PRO A 761 -10.42 14.42 0.01
C PRO A 761 -9.17 14.48 0.90
N SER A 762 -9.29 14.89 2.16
CA SER A 762 -8.15 14.99 3.07
C SER A 762 -8.48 14.48 4.48
N ARG A 763 -7.44 14.01 5.18
CA ARG A 763 -7.54 13.62 6.60
C ARG A 763 -7.92 14.80 7.49
N GLN A 764 -7.46 16.02 7.16
CA GLN A 764 -7.76 17.22 7.92
C GLN A 764 -9.27 17.55 7.86
N ASP A 765 -9.87 17.48 6.67
CA ASP A 765 -11.31 17.69 6.51
C ASP A 765 -12.12 16.63 7.26
N TYR A 766 -11.66 15.38 7.22
CA TYR A 766 -12.29 14.27 7.94
C TYR A 766 -12.31 14.48 9.46
N VAL A 767 -11.19 14.94 10.02
CA VAL A 767 -11.08 15.26 11.46
C VAL A 767 -11.90 16.50 11.81
N ALA A 768 -11.87 17.54 10.98
CA ALA A 768 -12.66 18.75 11.18
C ALA A 768 -14.18 18.47 11.20
N ALA A 769 -14.64 17.50 10.42
CA ALA A 769 -16.02 17.02 10.43
C ALA A 769 -16.38 16.12 11.64
N GLY A 770 -15.45 15.91 12.59
CA GLY A 770 -15.64 15.09 13.79
C GLY A 770 -15.22 13.63 13.66
N GLY A 771 -14.44 13.28 12.63
CA GLY A 771 -13.93 11.92 12.43
C GLY A 771 -12.64 11.62 13.18
N ASP A 772 -12.41 10.37 13.54
CA ASP A 772 -11.13 9.92 14.10
C ASP A 772 -10.09 9.74 12.99
N SER A 773 -8.96 10.44 13.11
CA SER A 773 -7.81 10.37 12.19
C SER A 773 -7.33 8.94 11.91
N ALA A 774 -7.43 8.04 12.89
CA ALA A 774 -6.99 6.64 12.77
C ALA A 774 -7.90 5.81 11.85
N THR A 775 -9.13 6.27 11.62
CA THR A 775 -10.13 5.60 10.78
C THR A 775 -10.25 6.18 9.38
N PHE A 776 -9.51 7.26 9.08
CA PHE A 776 -9.50 7.90 7.77
C PHE A 776 -9.00 6.94 6.67
N SER A 777 -9.68 6.95 5.53
CA SER A 777 -9.29 6.19 4.34
C SER A 777 -9.69 6.93 3.08
N GLU A 778 -8.72 7.16 2.20
CA GLU A 778 -8.91 7.80 0.89
C GLU A 778 -9.67 6.89 -0.10
N ARG A 779 -9.57 5.56 0.09
CA ARG A 779 -10.12 4.55 -0.84
C ARG A 779 -11.53 4.07 -0.48
N ARG A 780 -12.31 4.85 0.29
CA ARG A 780 -13.68 4.44 0.65
C ARG A 780 -14.57 4.43 -0.60
N PRO A 781 -15.29 3.33 -0.89
CA PRO A 781 -16.23 3.31 -2.01
C PRO A 781 -17.43 4.24 -1.73
N PRO A 782 -18.19 4.65 -2.77
CA PRO A 782 -19.40 5.42 -2.58
C PRO A 782 -20.40 4.74 -1.63
N GLY A 783 -21.07 5.53 -0.79
CA GLY A 783 -21.99 5.01 0.23
C GLY A 783 -21.31 4.39 1.46
N ARG A 784 -19.98 4.26 1.48
CA ARG A 784 -19.22 3.88 2.67
C ARG A 784 -19.08 5.05 3.62
N ALA A 785 -19.54 4.88 4.85
CA ALA A 785 -19.49 5.94 5.86
C ALA A 785 -19.09 5.44 7.24
N ARG A 786 -18.71 6.39 8.10
CA ARG A 786 -18.72 6.22 9.55
C ARG A 786 -19.95 6.93 10.10
N LEU A 787 -20.94 6.16 10.54
CA LEU A 787 -22.16 6.65 11.19
C LEU A 787 -21.95 6.56 12.71
N ASP A 788 -21.78 7.72 13.36
CA ASP A 788 -21.45 7.83 14.80
C ASP A 788 -20.28 6.93 15.22
N GLY A 789 -19.23 6.92 14.40
CA GLY A 789 -18.03 6.10 14.61
C GLY A 789 -18.13 4.64 14.11
N THR A 790 -19.34 4.14 13.84
CA THR A 790 -19.55 2.77 13.33
C THR A 790 -19.42 2.72 11.81
N LEU A 791 -18.72 1.74 11.26
CA LEU A 791 -18.56 1.61 9.81
C LEU A 791 -19.87 1.10 9.19
N VAL A 792 -20.42 1.82 8.22
CA VAL A 792 -21.68 1.49 7.55
C VAL A 792 -21.48 1.51 6.05
N GLN A 793 -22.08 0.55 5.35
CA GLN A 793 -22.38 0.67 3.92
C GLN A 793 -23.84 1.07 3.77
N PHE A 794 -24.10 2.27 3.28
CA PHE A 794 -25.46 2.69 2.92
C PHE A 794 -25.97 1.87 1.73
N ALA A 795 -27.26 1.52 1.78
CA ALA A 795 -27.92 0.83 0.68
C ALA A 795 -28.10 1.76 -0.52
N ARG A 796 -28.07 1.19 -1.73
CA ARG A 796 -28.33 1.92 -2.96
C ARG A 796 -29.83 2.21 -3.09
N PRO A 797 -30.26 3.45 -3.40
CA PRO A 797 -31.66 3.76 -3.69
C PRO A 797 -32.09 3.13 -5.03
N ARG A 798 -33.38 2.83 -5.19
CA ARG A 798 -33.93 2.28 -6.45
C ARG A 798 -33.95 3.30 -7.59
N GLY A 799 -34.06 4.57 -7.25
CA GLY A 799 -34.08 5.68 -8.20
C GLY A 799 -33.62 6.97 -7.54
N MET A 800 -33.11 7.88 -8.36
CA MET A 800 -32.83 9.23 -7.91
C MET A 800 -34.15 10.03 -7.92
N PRO A 801 -34.44 10.81 -6.88
CA PRO A 801 -35.58 11.71 -6.92
C PRO A 801 -35.42 12.65 -8.13
N GLY A 802 -36.51 12.85 -8.86
CA GLY A 802 -36.55 13.89 -9.89
C GLY A 802 -36.29 15.24 -9.23
N ASN A 803 -35.52 16.11 -9.89
CA ASN A 803 -35.39 17.49 -9.42
C ASN A 803 -36.79 18.09 -9.32
N SER A 804 -37.28 18.36 -8.11
CA SER A 804 -38.46 19.19 -7.95
C SER A 804 -38.09 20.57 -8.50
N SER A 805 -38.56 20.88 -9.71
CA SER A 805 -38.41 22.22 -10.26
C SER A 805 -39.11 23.18 -9.31
N ALA A 806 -38.42 24.24 -8.89
CA ALA A 806 -39.09 25.32 -8.19
C ALA A 806 -40.29 25.78 -9.03
N SER A 807 -41.39 26.14 -8.37
CA SER A 807 -42.53 26.73 -9.08
C SER A 807 -42.03 27.95 -9.86
N GLU A 808 -42.17 27.96 -11.18
CA GLU A 808 -41.78 29.14 -11.95
C GLU A 808 -42.60 30.34 -11.49
N PRO A 809 -41.97 31.47 -11.15
CA PRO A 809 -42.70 32.67 -10.77
C PRO A 809 -43.54 33.16 -11.95
N SER A 810 -44.72 33.69 -11.64
CA SER A 810 -45.65 34.21 -12.66
C SER A 810 -44.99 35.29 -13.52
N VAL A 811 -45.26 35.27 -14.82
CA VAL A 811 -44.78 36.32 -15.74
C VAL A 811 -45.51 37.61 -15.43
N TRP A 812 -44.78 38.64 -15.04
CA TRP A 812 -45.32 39.97 -14.80
C TRP A 812 -45.55 40.71 -16.12
N ARG A 813 -46.68 41.42 -16.19
CA ARG A 813 -47.07 42.32 -17.26
C ARG A 813 -47.65 43.61 -16.67
N PRO A 814 -47.36 44.79 -17.26
CA PRO A 814 -47.90 46.08 -16.80
C PRO A 814 -49.41 46.17 -17.10
N THR A 815 -50.21 45.58 -16.23
CA THR A 815 -51.69 45.55 -16.34
C THR A 815 -52.35 46.52 -15.36
N ALA A 816 -51.63 46.97 -14.34
CA ALA A 816 -52.09 48.00 -13.42
C ALA A 816 -52.13 49.39 -14.11
N PRO A 817 -53.04 50.30 -13.70
CA PRO A 817 -53.16 51.63 -14.30
C PRO A 817 -51.87 52.45 -14.22
N ILE A 818 -51.16 52.34 -13.09
CA ILE A 818 -49.87 52.97 -12.85
C ILE A 818 -48.95 51.93 -12.21
N THR A 819 -47.71 51.84 -12.69
CA THR A 819 -46.66 51.02 -12.08
C THR A 819 -45.36 51.80 -11.99
N GLY A 820 -44.75 51.83 -10.80
CA GLY A 820 -43.36 52.25 -10.63
C GLY A 820 -42.43 51.08 -10.91
N PHE A 821 -41.40 51.29 -11.72
CA PHE A 821 -40.42 50.28 -12.08
C PHE A 821 -39.00 50.79 -11.79
N VAL A 822 -38.29 50.06 -10.92
CA VAL A 822 -36.91 50.36 -10.55
C VAL A 822 -35.98 49.47 -11.35
N LEU A 823 -35.16 50.09 -12.20
CA LEU A 823 -34.23 49.37 -13.08
C LEU A 823 -32.99 50.20 -13.34
N ARG A 824 -31.81 49.55 -13.35
CA ARG A 824 -30.55 50.23 -13.69
C ARG A 824 -30.54 50.69 -15.16
N PRO A 825 -29.98 51.86 -15.48
CA PRO A 825 -29.89 52.34 -16.85
C PRO A 825 -29.03 51.38 -17.69
N GLY A 826 -29.47 51.03 -18.90
CA GLY A 826 -28.71 50.11 -19.74
C GLY A 826 -29.46 49.57 -20.95
N ALA A 827 -28.85 48.61 -21.64
CA ALA A 827 -29.46 47.94 -22.81
C ALA A 827 -30.68 47.08 -22.43
N ALA A 828 -30.74 46.55 -21.21
CA ALA A 828 -31.91 45.83 -20.70
C ALA A 828 -33.10 46.78 -20.47
N ALA A 829 -32.86 47.91 -19.81
CA ALA A 829 -33.87 48.95 -19.57
C ALA A 829 -34.46 49.49 -20.87
N ARG A 830 -33.62 49.83 -21.85
CA ARG A 830 -34.08 50.28 -23.17
C ARG A 830 -34.95 49.25 -23.87
N ARG A 831 -34.58 47.97 -23.83
CA ARG A 831 -35.36 46.89 -24.45
C ARG A 831 -36.72 46.69 -23.78
N LEU A 832 -36.77 46.71 -22.45
CA LEU A 832 -38.02 46.58 -21.69
C LEU A 832 -38.95 47.78 -21.94
N SER A 833 -38.43 49.01 -21.86
CA SER A 833 -39.21 50.22 -22.14
C SER A 833 -39.78 50.23 -23.56
N THR A 834 -38.98 49.88 -24.58
CA THR A 834 -39.48 49.77 -25.96
C THR A 834 -40.56 48.70 -26.10
N SER A 835 -40.39 47.55 -25.44
CA SER A 835 -41.38 46.48 -25.46
C SER A 835 -42.70 46.88 -24.81
N TRP A 836 -42.67 47.59 -23.68
CA TRP A 836 -43.89 48.08 -23.03
C TRP A 836 -44.60 49.15 -23.89
N THR A 837 -43.86 50.04 -24.54
CA THR A 837 -44.42 51.00 -25.49
C THR A 837 -45.08 50.31 -26.69
N GLN A 838 -44.45 49.27 -27.24
CA GLN A 838 -45.03 48.44 -28.32
C GLN A 838 -46.27 47.67 -27.87
N ALA A 839 -46.34 47.27 -26.59
CA ALA A 839 -47.50 46.65 -25.98
C ALA A 839 -48.62 47.64 -25.61
N GLY A 840 -48.50 48.93 -25.96
CA GLY A 840 -49.53 49.94 -25.76
C GLY A 840 -49.46 50.68 -24.41
N CYS A 841 -48.41 50.46 -23.59
CA CYS A 841 -48.21 51.19 -22.34
C CYS A 841 -47.55 52.56 -22.59
N ARG A 842 -47.88 53.56 -21.78
CA ARG A 842 -47.16 54.83 -21.76
C ARG A 842 -45.99 54.70 -20.78
N VAL A 843 -44.75 54.88 -21.25
CA VAL A 843 -43.54 54.79 -20.42
C VAL A 843 -43.00 56.20 -20.16
N LEU A 844 -42.79 56.57 -18.90
CA LEU A 844 -42.19 57.85 -18.48
C LEU A 844 -40.96 57.59 -17.60
N SER A 845 -40.00 58.50 -17.63
CA SER A 845 -38.93 58.52 -16.61
C SER A 845 -39.46 59.06 -15.27
N VAL A 846 -38.79 58.73 -14.16
CA VAL A 846 -39.13 59.26 -12.83
C VAL A 846 -39.11 60.79 -12.80
N GLU A 847 -38.15 61.41 -13.48
CA GLU A 847 -38.00 62.87 -13.53
C GLU A 847 -39.16 63.53 -14.29
N GLU A 848 -39.56 62.96 -15.45
CA GLU A 848 -40.74 63.41 -16.19
C GLU A 848 -42.02 63.24 -15.37
N ALA A 849 -42.18 62.12 -14.67
CA ALA A 849 -43.34 61.88 -13.83
C ALA A 849 -43.42 62.86 -12.64
N ASN A 850 -42.28 63.24 -12.05
CA ASN A 850 -42.20 64.21 -10.95
C ASN A 850 -42.53 65.65 -11.38
N SER A 851 -42.46 65.94 -12.68
CA SER A 851 -42.85 67.25 -13.24
C SER A 851 -44.36 67.41 -13.47
N LEU A 852 -45.13 66.33 -13.39
CA LEU A 852 -46.59 66.34 -13.57
C LEU A 852 -47.32 66.86 -12.33
N THR A 853 -48.40 67.62 -12.53
CA THR A 853 -49.29 68.12 -11.46
C THR A 853 -50.03 66.98 -10.75
N SER A 854 -50.46 65.96 -11.49
CA SER A 854 -50.96 64.69 -10.96
C SER A 854 -50.57 63.52 -11.86
N ILE A 855 -50.16 62.41 -11.25
CA ILE A 855 -49.85 61.14 -11.93
C ILE A 855 -51.15 60.36 -12.22
N THR A 856 -52.29 60.77 -11.66
CA THR A 856 -53.60 60.09 -11.85
C THR A 856 -54.34 60.51 -13.13
N ASP A 857 -53.91 61.56 -13.84
CA ASP A 857 -54.55 62.08 -15.07
C ASP A 857 -54.17 61.28 -16.34
N VAL A 858 -53.97 59.96 -16.21
CA VAL A 858 -53.60 59.10 -17.32
C VAL A 858 -54.87 58.52 -17.95
N GLY A 859 -55.05 58.70 -19.26
CA GLY A 859 -56.16 58.09 -20.01
C GLY A 859 -56.15 56.55 -20.00
N GLU A 860 -56.95 55.90 -20.85
CA GLU A 860 -57.21 54.44 -20.86
C GLU A 860 -55.98 53.50 -20.99
N ARG A 861 -54.74 54.01 -21.09
CA ARG A 861 -53.51 53.22 -21.25
C ARG A 861 -52.73 53.12 -19.94
N ALA A 862 -52.22 51.93 -19.62
CA ALA A 862 -51.35 51.70 -18.46
C ALA A 862 -50.07 52.57 -18.51
N LEU A 863 -49.74 53.25 -17.40
CA LEU A 863 -48.54 54.07 -17.24
C LEU A 863 -47.46 53.30 -16.48
N VAL A 864 -46.25 53.22 -17.04
CA VAL A 864 -45.06 52.67 -16.37
C VAL A 864 -44.03 53.79 -16.16
N ILE A 865 -43.73 54.09 -14.90
CA ILE A 865 -42.71 55.07 -14.52
C ILE A 865 -41.41 54.31 -14.27
N VAL A 866 -40.35 54.61 -15.02
CA VAL A 866 -39.08 53.87 -14.97
C VAL A 866 -37.97 54.79 -14.47
N GLY A 867 -37.15 54.30 -13.55
CA GLY A 867 -35.94 55.00 -13.10
C GLY A 867 -35.04 54.11 -12.27
N ASP A 868 -33.82 54.57 -12.03
CA ASP A 868 -32.92 53.89 -11.10
C ASP A 868 -33.22 54.25 -9.65
N GLY A 869 -32.55 53.55 -8.71
CA GLY A 869 -32.81 53.75 -7.29
C GLY A 869 -32.49 55.16 -6.79
N GLU A 870 -31.48 55.83 -7.36
CA GLU A 870 -31.16 57.21 -6.98
C GLU A 870 -32.20 58.21 -7.47
N GLN A 871 -32.67 58.04 -8.71
CA GLN A 871 -33.72 58.88 -9.29
C GLN A 871 -35.02 58.78 -8.49
N TRP A 872 -35.42 57.55 -8.12
CA TRP A 872 -36.58 57.33 -7.25
C TRP A 872 -36.42 57.97 -5.87
N GLN A 873 -35.22 57.92 -5.27
CA GLN A 873 -34.95 58.57 -3.98
C GLN A 873 -35.00 60.10 -4.06
N ARG A 874 -34.46 60.70 -5.13
CA ARG A 874 -34.48 62.15 -5.35
C ARG A 874 -35.91 62.67 -5.58
N SER A 875 -36.76 61.87 -6.20
CA SER A 875 -38.17 62.20 -6.49
C SER A 875 -39.14 61.62 -5.43
N TRP A 876 -38.91 61.95 -4.16
CA TRP A 876 -39.68 61.43 -3.02
C TRP A 876 -41.21 61.56 -3.16
N ARG A 877 -41.70 62.67 -3.72
CA ARG A 877 -43.15 62.89 -3.92
C ARG A 877 -43.77 61.84 -4.84
N THR A 878 -43.13 61.57 -5.97
CA THR A 878 -43.51 60.52 -6.93
C THR A 878 -43.37 59.13 -6.29
N LEU A 879 -42.28 58.88 -5.56
CA LEU A 879 -42.06 57.61 -4.88
C LEU A 879 -43.16 57.31 -3.85
N SER A 880 -43.52 58.26 -2.98
CA SER A 880 -44.59 58.06 -1.97
C SER A 880 -45.94 57.82 -2.63
N ALA A 881 -46.28 58.61 -3.67
CA ALA A 881 -47.55 58.49 -4.38
C ALA A 881 -47.74 57.13 -5.05
N VAL A 882 -46.69 56.61 -5.72
CA VAL A 882 -46.74 55.31 -6.39
C VAL A 882 -46.72 54.17 -5.37
N ARG A 883 -45.82 54.21 -4.39
CA ARG A 883 -45.68 53.14 -3.39
C ARG A 883 -46.93 52.93 -2.54
N GLU A 884 -47.68 53.99 -2.20
CA GLU A 884 -48.87 53.88 -1.35
C GLU A 884 -50.10 53.31 -2.07
N ASN A 885 -50.25 53.60 -3.37
CA ASN A 885 -51.51 53.41 -4.08
C ASN A 885 -51.42 52.54 -5.35
N HIS A 886 -50.21 52.21 -5.81
CA HIS A 886 -49.97 51.58 -7.10
C HIS A 886 -48.94 50.44 -7.01
N ASP A 887 -48.86 49.62 -8.06
CA ASP A 887 -47.88 48.54 -8.12
C ASP A 887 -46.47 49.14 -8.21
N PHE A 888 -45.55 48.54 -7.46
CA PHE A 888 -44.14 48.93 -7.46
C PHE A 888 -43.28 47.70 -7.72
N VAL A 889 -42.52 47.73 -8.81
CA VAL A 889 -41.69 46.62 -9.26
C VAL A 889 -40.23 47.01 -9.15
N VAL A 890 -39.43 46.18 -8.49
CA VAL A 890 -37.99 46.39 -8.32
C VAL A 890 -37.23 45.25 -8.97
N ASP A 891 -36.40 45.54 -9.96
CA ASP A 891 -35.54 44.55 -10.60
C ASP A 891 -34.56 43.93 -9.61
N ALA A 892 -34.27 42.63 -9.74
CA ALA A 892 -33.34 41.91 -8.88
C ALA A 892 -31.91 42.49 -8.89
N GLY A 893 -31.51 43.20 -9.95
CA GLY A 893 -30.25 43.94 -10.03
C GLY A 893 -30.21 45.20 -9.16
N CYS A 894 -31.34 45.66 -8.63
CA CYS A 894 -31.50 46.81 -7.74
C CYS A 894 -31.79 46.37 -6.29
N ALA A 895 -31.26 45.21 -5.87
CA ALA A 895 -31.53 44.63 -4.55
C ALA A 895 -31.05 45.53 -3.39
N ALA A 896 -29.96 46.28 -3.57
CA ALA A 896 -29.39 47.13 -2.54
C ALA A 896 -30.30 48.34 -2.20
N GLU A 897 -31.03 48.83 -3.20
CA GLU A 897 -31.91 49.98 -3.09
C GLU A 897 -33.33 49.61 -2.62
N LEU A 898 -33.68 48.31 -2.63
CA LEU A 898 -35.01 47.79 -2.32
C LEU A 898 -35.54 48.29 -0.98
N ARG A 899 -34.79 48.11 0.11
CA ARG A 899 -35.23 48.53 1.46
C ARG A 899 -35.45 50.03 1.57
N VAL A 900 -34.58 50.83 0.97
CA VAL A 900 -34.65 52.30 1.00
C VAL A 900 -35.88 52.80 0.26
N LEU A 901 -36.19 52.19 -0.89
CA LEU A 901 -37.32 52.60 -1.73
C LEU A 901 -38.67 52.14 -1.18
N THR A 902 -38.73 50.91 -0.68
CA THR A 902 -39.99 50.26 -0.32
C THR A 902 -40.33 50.36 1.17
N GLY A 903 -39.34 50.60 2.05
CA GLY A 903 -39.53 50.65 3.50
C GLY A 903 -39.70 49.29 4.18
N ILE A 904 -39.52 48.19 3.45
CA ILE A 904 -39.66 46.82 3.98
C ILE A 904 -38.51 46.51 4.94
N ARG A 905 -38.86 45.96 6.11
CA ARG A 905 -37.90 45.58 7.15
C ARG A 905 -37.44 44.12 7.04
N GLU A 906 -38.36 43.22 6.71
CA GLU A 906 -38.09 41.78 6.55
C GLU A 906 -37.41 41.48 5.22
N LEU A 907 -36.74 40.32 5.12
CA LEU A 907 -36.15 39.88 3.86
C LEU A 907 -37.26 39.33 2.94
N PRO A 908 -37.47 39.91 1.74
CA PRO A 908 -38.45 39.38 0.80
C PRO A 908 -37.98 38.05 0.20
N PRO A 909 -38.84 37.33 -0.56
CA PRO A 909 -38.42 36.15 -1.31
C PRO A 909 -37.17 36.43 -2.15
N TYR A 910 -36.16 35.56 -2.08
CA TYR A 910 -34.91 35.77 -2.80
C TYR A 910 -35.17 35.78 -4.32
N CYS A 911 -34.69 36.82 -5.00
CA CYS A 911 -34.68 36.92 -6.46
C CYS A 911 -33.24 36.90 -6.96
N LYS A 912 -32.90 35.98 -7.86
CA LYS A 912 -31.58 35.85 -8.45
C LYS A 912 -31.30 37.01 -9.43
N PRO A 913 -30.29 37.86 -9.18
CA PRO A 913 -29.93 38.94 -10.08
C PRO A 913 -29.54 38.40 -11.47
N GLY A 914 -29.97 39.10 -12.53
CA GLY A 914 -29.67 38.72 -13.92
C GLY A 914 -30.51 37.57 -14.48
N ALA A 915 -31.36 36.91 -13.68
CA ALA A 915 -32.26 35.83 -14.13
C ALA A 915 -33.64 36.32 -14.61
N GLN A 916 -33.74 37.60 -14.98
CA GLN A 916 -35.00 38.29 -15.33
C GLN A 916 -36.06 38.21 -14.22
N ARG A 917 -35.62 38.41 -12.97
CA ARG A 917 -36.44 38.36 -11.76
C ARG A 917 -36.66 39.76 -11.21
N ALA A 918 -37.83 39.99 -10.64
CA ALA A 918 -38.16 41.24 -9.95
C ALA A 918 -39.06 40.96 -8.74
N TRP A 919 -39.06 41.88 -7.78
CA TRP A 919 -40.03 41.91 -6.70
C TRP A 919 -41.21 42.79 -7.11
N LEU A 920 -42.42 42.25 -7.06
CA LEU A 920 -43.66 43.01 -7.20
C LEU A 920 -44.24 43.29 -5.82
N LEU A 921 -44.46 44.57 -5.54
CA LEU A 921 -45.15 45.06 -4.37
C LEU A 921 -46.51 45.61 -4.82
N SER A 922 -47.58 44.92 -4.41
CA SER A 922 -48.96 45.36 -4.60
C SER A 922 -49.51 45.87 -3.27
N ARG A 923 -50.56 46.70 -3.33
CA ARG A 923 -51.08 47.42 -2.16
C ARG A 923 -51.46 46.48 -1.02
N GLY A 924 -50.77 46.62 0.12
CA GLY A 924 -51.05 45.85 1.34
C GLY A 924 -50.62 44.39 1.29
N GLU A 925 -49.94 43.95 0.22
CA GLU A 925 -49.43 42.59 0.07
C GLU A 925 -47.92 42.52 0.38
N GLN A 926 -47.47 41.35 0.82
CA GLN A 926 -46.04 41.05 0.93
C GLN A 926 -45.39 40.99 -0.47
N PRO A 927 -44.10 41.34 -0.60
CA PRO A 927 -43.41 41.29 -1.88
C PRO A 927 -43.40 39.88 -2.44
N ARG A 928 -43.77 39.74 -3.71
CA ARG A 928 -43.74 38.45 -4.43
C ARG A 928 -42.71 38.45 -5.54
N ARG A 929 -42.06 37.30 -5.74
CA ARG A 929 -41.12 37.09 -6.86
C ARG A 929 -41.91 36.93 -8.17
N VAL A 930 -41.56 37.73 -9.16
CA VAL A 930 -42.14 37.66 -10.52
C VAL A 930 -41.06 37.52 -11.57
N ARG A 931 -41.40 36.93 -12.72
CA ARG A 931 -40.53 36.87 -13.90
C ARG A 931 -40.88 37.98 -14.88
N MET A 932 -39.90 38.74 -15.33
CA MET A 932 -40.11 39.69 -16.42
C MET A 932 -40.21 38.93 -17.76
N SER A 933 -41.14 39.31 -18.65
CA SER A 933 -41.28 38.61 -19.93
C SER A 933 -40.00 38.69 -20.76
N LYS A 934 -39.56 37.58 -21.36
CA LYS A 934 -38.61 37.61 -22.47
C LYS A 934 -39.26 38.39 -23.60
N VAL A 935 -38.62 39.46 -24.04
CA VAL A 935 -38.94 40.06 -25.33
C VAL A 935 -38.37 39.10 -26.36
N ASP A 936 -39.22 38.32 -27.01
CA ASP A 936 -38.82 37.56 -28.19
C ASP A 936 -38.22 38.54 -29.19
N ALA A 937 -36.98 38.28 -29.62
CA ALA A 937 -36.51 38.88 -30.85
C ALA A 937 -37.52 38.47 -31.92
N GLY A 938 -38.18 39.45 -32.54
CA GLY A 938 -39.16 39.18 -33.60
C GLY A 938 -38.58 38.26 -34.68
N PRO A 939 -39.43 37.59 -35.48
CA PRO A 939 -39.02 36.58 -36.46
C PRO A 939 -38.20 37.23 -37.61
N GLY A 940 -36.91 37.44 -37.37
CA GLY A 940 -36.00 38.10 -38.31
C GLY A 940 -34.53 37.70 -38.17
N ALA A 941 -34.20 36.70 -37.34
CA ALA A 941 -32.83 36.25 -37.13
C ALA A 941 -32.68 34.72 -37.21
N GLN A 942 -33.36 34.09 -38.17
CA GLN A 942 -33.07 32.73 -38.65
C GLN A 942 -32.71 32.77 -40.14
N LEU A 943 -31.62 33.45 -40.49
CA LEU A 943 -30.93 33.31 -41.78
C LEU A 943 -29.50 33.84 -41.61
N ALA A 944 -28.68 33.11 -40.86
CA ALA A 944 -27.21 33.04 -40.93
C ALA A 944 -26.70 32.29 -39.69
N GLY A 945 -26.34 31.03 -39.88
CA GLY A 945 -25.83 30.13 -38.84
C GLY A 945 -25.92 28.69 -39.33
#